data_AF-A0AAD7ZD02-F1
#
_entry.id   AF-A0AAD7ZD02-F1
#
_cell.length_a   1.000
_cell.length_b   1.000
_cell.length_c   1.000
_cell.angle_alpha   90.00
_cell.angle_beta   90.00
_cell.angle_gamma   90.00
#
_symmetry.space_group_name_H-M   'P 1'
#
loop_
_entity.id
_entity.type
_entity.pdbx_description
1 polymer ?
#
loop_
_entity_poly.entity_id
_entity_poly.type
_entity_poly.pdbx_seq_one_letter_code
_entity_poly.pdbx_strand_id
1 'polypeptide(L)'
;MRNLVAQKLVLRDKMILQFNNQLSKDITELMEEAGEIKKESMQPWLIDIKSYPEEAKLTLDALHDQLASCQKRAEEFRSYQKLFKLEVTRFDILDDVMTGVKLRQLLWESVEQWEKQVAEWTLAEFNELNPEEMNLITAKNVKNIHLFEKGLPPNLIVPKLSADVEIMKEKLPIITYLRNPAIKAETLDTILTLQLLEQIGVFDHGEELQEVSGQASSEAGLEVLLKKIFEKLESSEFVVIPHRDYKDVYILGGIEEIQLVLDDSFININTIASSRHVGPIKPRVDEWLRLLDLFSQTLDEWLSCQQSWLYLEAIFSAPDIQRQLPKEAKMFLVVDKSFKRIMKKTYKMPLAMPACTAPGMLETFQNNNSLLEQIMKCLEAYLESKRVVFPRFYFLSNDELLEILAQTRNPFAVQPHLRKCFDAISKLEFGSLFAAEQEDEEQETDILSEMKSTGVQTTDIIAMISPEGERGLKARGNVEDWLGKVEDSMFLSLKKKMIAAITDHDQKPRNKWILAHPNQIVLTVSQIMWVRSVHAIFESKDDIEKLMKDFEKKCFVELNKLAEMVRGDLQKLQRTVLCSLITIDVHARDNITNLVNERVTKSSSFDWLKQLRYYWDKEIDNCQARMSSAAYVYGYEYLGASPRLVITPLTDKCYLCLMGALQLDLGGAPAGPAGTGKTETTKDLAKSLAIQCVVFNCSEGLDYK
;
A
#
# COMPACT_ATOMS: atom_id res chain seq x y z
N MET A 1 -60.59 31.76 84.50
CA MET A 1 -59.66 31.05 83.59
C MET A 1 -58.19 31.35 83.82
N ARG A 2 -57.71 32.62 83.83
CA ARG A 2 -56.27 32.94 84.04
C ARG A 2 -55.64 32.35 85.33
N ASN A 3 -56.34 32.38 86.47
CA ASN A 3 -55.85 31.79 87.73
C ASN A 3 -55.75 30.25 87.70
N LEU A 4 -56.65 29.58 86.97
CA LEU A 4 -56.66 28.12 86.84
C LEU A 4 -55.51 27.63 85.95
N VAL A 5 -55.21 28.39 84.89
CA VAL A 5 -54.07 28.12 83.99
C VAL A 5 -52.74 28.34 84.71
N ALA A 6 -52.61 29.41 85.50
CA ALA A 6 -51.41 29.66 86.30
C ALA A 6 -51.16 28.55 87.34
N GLN A 7 -52.19 28.10 88.05
CA GLN A 7 -52.07 26.97 88.99
C GLN A 7 -51.71 25.65 88.29
N LYS A 8 -52.25 25.38 87.10
CA LYS A 8 -51.91 24.19 86.31
C LYS A 8 -50.49 24.23 85.74
N LEU A 9 -49.96 25.41 85.39
CA LEU A 9 -48.57 25.58 84.95
C LEU A 9 -47.58 25.33 86.10
N VAL A 10 -47.85 25.85 87.29
CA VAL A 10 -47.02 25.58 88.49
C VAL A 10 -47.06 24.09 88.87
N LEU A 11 -48.23 23.45 88.76
CA LEU A 11 -48.37 22.00 88.97
C LEU A 11 -47.60 21.18 87.93
N ARG A 12 -47.63 21.60 86.66
CA ARG A 12 -46.86 20.97 85.57
C ARG A 12 -45.37 21.03 85.85
N ASP A 13 -44.85 22.20 86.20
CA ASP A 13 -43.41 22.37 86.44
C ASP A 13 -42.95 21.60 87.69
N LYS A 14 -43.82 21.49 88.72
CA LYS A 14 -43.58 20.62 89.89
C LYS A 14 -43.58 19.12 89.53
N MET A 15 -44.49 18.67 88.66
CA MET A 15 -44.54 17.28 88.19
C MET A 15 -43.34 16.94 87.29
N ILE A 16 -42.91 17.86 86.42
CA ILE A 16 -41.70 17.70 85.61
C ILE A 16 -40.46 17.58 86.51
N LEU A 17 -40.36 18.38 87.57
CA LEU A 17 -39.25 18.27 88.53
C LEU A 17 -39.25 16.93 89.29
N GLN A 18 -40.42 16.45 89.71
CA GLN A 18 -40.55 15.13 90.35
C GLN A 18 -40.19 14.00 89.39
N PHE A 19 -40.64 14.08 88.13
CA PHE A 19 -40.29 13.12 87.08
C PHE A 19 -38.79 13.14 86.78
N ASN A 20 -38.16 14.32 86.66
CA ASN A 20 -36.73 14.45 86.42
C ASN A 20 -35.88 13.86 87.57
N ASN A 21 -36.33 14.00 88.83
CA ASN A 21 -35.67 13.41 89.97
C ASN A 21 -35.78 11.88 89.99
N GLN A 22 -36.92 11.32 89.58
CA GLN A 22 -37.05 9.87 89.44
C GLN A 22 -36.22 9.36 88.25
N LEU A 23 -36.30 10.03 87.10
CA LEU A 23 -35.52 9.68 85.91
C LEU A 23 -34.01 9.71 86.17
N SER A 24 -33.51 10.69 86.92
CA SER A 24 -32.09 10.73 87.33
C SER A 24 -31.68 9.53 88.19
N LYS A 25 -32.57 9.03 89.06
CA LYS A 25 -32.33 7.80 89.83
C LYS A 25 -32.32 6.59 88.92
N ASP A 26 -33.32 6.44 88.06
CA ASP A 26 -33.43 5.31 87.13
C ASP A 26 -32.24 5.25 86.14
N ILE A 27 -31.72 6.41 85.72
CA ILE A 27 -30.50 6.52 84.92
C ILE A 27 -29.26 6.07 85.71
N THR A 28 -29.17 6.44 86.99
CA THR A 28 -28.06 6.03 87.87
C THR A 28 -28.09 4.51 88.09
N GLU A 29 -29.27 3.94 88.35
CA GLU A 29 -29.47 2.49 88.47
C GLU A 29 -29.07 1.75 87.18
N LEU A 30 -29.43 2.28 86.00
CA LEU A 30 -29.04 1.71 84.72
C LEU A 30 -27.52 1.78 84.47
N MET A 31 -26.87 2.85 84.91
CA MET A 31 -25.41 2.98 84.83
C MET A 31 -24.69 2.03 85.81
N GLU A 32 -25.26 1.77 86.98
CA GLU A 32 -24.77 0.77 87.93
C GLU A 32 -24.92 -0.65 87.35
N GLU A 33 -26.07 -0.98 86.77
CA GLU A 33 -26.34 -2.26 86.08
C GLU A 33 -25.35 -2.50 84.93
N ALA A 34 -25.11 -1.49 84.08
CA ALA A 34 -24.07 -1.57 83.04
C ALA A 34 -22.66 -1.73 83.63
N GLY A 35 -22.40 -1.15 84.81
CA GLY A 35 -21.14 -1.29 85.54
C GLY A 35 -20.95 -2.68 86.16
N GLU A 36 -22.01 -3.35 86.58
CA GLU A 36 -21.99 -4.74 87.04
C GLU A 36 -21.73 -5.69 85.88
N ILE A 37 -22.44 -5.51 84.75
CA ILE A 37 -22.19 -6.27 83.53
C ILE A 37 -20.75 -6.07 83.03
N LYS A 38 -20.19 -4.87 83.17
CA LYS A 38 -18.78 -4.61 82.85
C LYS A 38 -17.85 -5.50 83.69
N LYS A 39 -18.08 -5.61 84.99
CA LYS A 39 -17.27 -6.45 85.89
C LYS A 39 -17.44 -7.93 85.54
N GLU A 40 -18.66 -8.35 85.22
CA GLU A 40 -18.96 -9.72 84.82
C GLU A 40 -18.30 -10.09 83.48
N SER A 41 -18.32 -9.19 82.50
CA SER A 41 -17.63 -9.36 81.21
C SER A 41 -16.09 -9.37 81.30
N MET A 42 -15.53 -8.99 82.46
CA MET A 42 -14.10 -8.95 82.75
C MET A 42 -13.64 -10.08 83.67
N GLN A 43 -14.50 -11.06 83.95
CA GLN A 43 -14.13 -12.20 84.78
C GLN A 43 -12.93 -12.94 84.16
N PRO A 44 -11.92 -13.35 84.97
CA PRO A 44 -10.68 -13.93 84.45
C PRO A 44 -10.88 -15.14 83.55
N TRP A 45 -11.92 -15.95 83.81
CA TRP A 45 -12.23 -17.14 83.02
C TRP A 45 -12.75 -16.80 81.62
N LEU A 46 -13.41 -15.65 81.39
CA LEU A 46 -13.85 -15.24 80.04
C LEU A 46 -12.69 -14.80 79.13
N ILE A 47 -11.48 -14.71 79.69
CA ILE A 47 -10.26 -14.20 79.05
C ILE A 47 -9.15 -15.28 79.07
N ASP A 48 -9.40 -16.43 79.69
CA ASP A 48 -8.47 -17.56 79.79
C ASP A 48 -8.67 -18.54 78.63
N ILE A 49 -7.56 -19.01 78.06
CA ILE A 49 -7.51 -20.04 77.01
C ILE A 49 -8.09 -21.38 77.51
N LYS A 50 -7.98 -21.66 78.82
CA LYS A 50 -8.42 -22.94 79.41
C LYS A 50 -9.92 -23.03 79.66
N SER A 51 -10.67 -21.97 79.39
CA SER A 51 -12.11 -21.95 79.60
C SER A 51 -12.86 -22.69 78.51
N TYR A 52 -14.02 -23.25 78.84
CA TYR A 52 -14.88 -23.94 77.88
C TYR A 52 -15.50 -22.91 76.92
N PRO A 53 -15.21 -22.99 75.59
CA PRO A 53 -15.69 -22.00 74.62
C PRO A 53 -17.22 -21.88 74.59
N GLU A 54 -17.94 -22.99 74.76
CA GLU A 54 -19.42 -23.01 74.79
C GLU A 54 -19.99 -22.25 75.99
N GLU A 55 -19.42 -22.46 77.18
CA GLU A 55 -19.85 -21.77 78.41
C GLU A 55 -19.52 -20.27 78.38
N ALA A 56 -18.37 -19.92 77.79
CA ALA A 56 -17.97 -18.53 77.60
C ALA A 56 -18.92 -17.80 76.63
N LYS A 57 -19.32 -18.44 75.52
CA LYS A 57 -20.28 -17.88 74.56
C LYS A 57 -21.66 -17.70 75.16
N LEU A 58 -22.22 -18.74 75.80
CA LEU A 58 -23.53 -18.68 76.43
C LEU A 58 -23.62 -17.55 77.47
N THR A 59 -22.54 -17.35 78.23
CA THR A 59 -22.46 -16.27 79.21
C THR A 59 -22.35 -14.91 78.53
N LEU A 60 -21.52 -14.77 77.49
CA LEU A 60 -21.40 -13.51 76.74
C LEU A 60 -22.69 -13.14 76.00
N ASP A 61 -23.44 -14.13 75.50
CA ASP A 61 -24.76 -13.95 74.87
C ASP A 61 -25.79 -13.46 75.90
N ALA A 62 -25.82 -14.09 77.08
CA ALA A 62 -26.68 -13.64 78.18
C ALA A 62 -26.35 -12.20 78.62
N LEU A 63 -25.07 -11.85 78.73
CA LEU A 63 -24.62 -10.48 79.03
C LEU A 63 -24.97 -9.51 77.90
N HIS A 64 -24.89 -9.95 76.64
CA HIS A 64 -25.28 -9.15 75.48
C HIS A 64 -26.79 -8.85 75.48
N ASP A 65 -27.63 -9.84 75.78
CA ASP A 65 -29.08 -9.69 75.89
C ASP A 65 -29.46 -8.73 77.04
N GLN A 66 -28.79 -8.83 78.18
CA GLN A 66 -28.94 -7.88 79.28
C GLN A 66 -28.55 -6.46 78.86
N LEU A 67 -27.41 -6.28 78.18
CA LEU A 67 -26.98 -4.98 77.65
C LEU A 67 -27.94 -4.43 76.59
N ALA A 68 -28.55 -5.29 75.75
CA ALA A 68 -29.55 -4.88 74.79
C ALA A 68 -30.82 -4.36 75.47
N SER A 69 -31.23 -4.99 76.59
CA SER A 69 -32.31 -4.49 77.45
C SER A 69 -31.95 -3.13 78.08
N CYS A 70 -30.73 -2.97 78.59
CA CYS A 70 -30.23 -1.69 79.09
C CYS A 70 -30.21 -0.62 77.98
N GLN A 71 -29.79 -0.97 76.76
CA GLN A 71 -29.78 -0.04 75.63
C GLN A 71 -31.17 0.45 75.27
N LYS A 72 -32.16 -0.45 75.26
CA LYS A 72 -33.56 -0.11 75.00
C LYS A 72 -34.10 0.85 76.06
N ARG A 73 -33.82 0.60 77.35
CA ARG A 73 -34.17 1.50 78.46
C ARG A 73 -33.46 2.85 78.34
N ALA A 74 -32.18 2.87 77.96
CA ALA A 74 -31.43 4.10 77.73
C ALA A 74 -32.02 4.94 76.58
N GLU A 75 -32.50 4.31 75.51
CA GLU A 75 -33.24 4.98 74.43
C GLU A 75 -34.58 5.55 74.89
N GLU A 76 -35.33 4.80 75.70
CA GLU A 76 -36.57 5.27 76.33
C GLU A 76 -36.31 6.49 77.22
N PHE A 77 -35.27 6.47 78.05
CA PHE A 77 -34.86 7.61 78.88
C PHE A 77 -34.45 8.83 78.04
N ARG A 78 -33.66 8.63 76.98
CA ARG A 78 -33.32 9.70 76.02
C ARG A 78 -34.58 10.29 75.38
N SER A 79 -35.58 9.46 75.09
CA SER A 79 -36.85 9.91 74.51
C SER A 79 -37.65 10.78 75.50
N TYR A 80 -37.69 10.38 76.78
CA TYR A 80 -38.34 11.15 77.84
C TYR A 80 -37.62 12.48 78.09
N GLN A 81 -36.29 12.48 78.18
CA GLN A 81 -35.48 13.69 78.33
C GLN A 81 -35.75 14.68 77.20
N LYS A 82 -35.82 14.22 75.94
CA LYS A 82 -36.16 15.07 74.78
C LYS A 82 -37.58 15.61 74.84
N LEU A 83 -38.57 14.78 75.19
CA LEU A 83 -39.98 15.16 75.24
C LEU A 83 -40.23 16.27 76.28
N PHE A 84 -39.58 16.16 77.44
CA PHE A 84 -39.70 17.15 78.52
C PHE A 84 -38.67 18.29 78.45
N LYS A 85 -37.85 18.35 77.38
CA LYS A 85 -36.79 19.35 77.17
C LYS A 85 -35.77 19.41 78.33
N LEU A 86 -35.44 18.25 78.89
CA LEU A 86 -34.41 18.05 79.90
C LEU A 86 -33.05 17.84 79.24
N GLU A 87 -31.97 17.94 80.02
CA GLU A 87 -30.62 17.61 79.54
C GLU A 87 -30.54 16.12 79.20
N VAL A 88 -30.00 15.80 78.02
CA VAL A 88 -29.94 14.43 77.51
C VAL A 88 -28.65 13.77 77.97
N THR A 89 -28.76 12.66 78.71
CA THR A 89 -27.61 11.93 79.25
C THR A 89 -26.93 11.11 78.16
N ARG A 90 -25.59 11.16 78.15
CA ARG A 90 -24.75 10.25 77.34
C ARG A 90 -24.45 9.00 78.15
N PHE A 91 -24.54 7.85 77.51
CA PHE A 91 -24.36 6.54 78.15
C PHE A 91 -23.05 5.90 77.68
N ASP A 92 -21.95 6.66 77.75
CA ASP A 92 -20.66 6.25 77.16
C ASP A 92 -20.15 4.92 77.74
N ILE A 93 -20.38 4.68 79.04
CA ILE A 93 -20.02 3.41 79.71
C ILE A 93 -20.81 2.23 79.12
N LEU A 94 -22.09 2.42 78.82
CA LEU A 94 -22.93 1.37 78.25
C LEU A 94 -22.48 1.03 76.81
N ASP A 95 -22.19 2.07 76.01
CA ASP A 95 -21.72 1.92 74.64
C ASP A 95 -20.32 1.24 74.59
N ASP A 96 -19.42 1.58 75.52
CA ASP A 96 -18.11 0.94 75.69
C ASP A 96 -18.22 -0.54 76.09
N VAL A 97 -19.09 -0.86 77.05
CA VAL A 97 -19.29 -2.24 77.54
C VAL A 97 -19.95 -3.09 76.46
N MET A 98 -20.94 -2.54 75.75
CA MET A 98 -21.59 -3.19 74.61
C MET A 98 -20.57 -3.52 73.50
N THR A 99 -19.68 -2.59 73.18
CA THR A 99 -18.62 -2.81 72.19
C THR A 99 -17.63 -3.88 72.67
N GLY A 100 -17.24 -3.84 73.95
CA GLY A 100 -16.33 -4.81 74.54
C GLY A 100 -16.89 -6.24 74.63
N VAL A 101 -18.18 -6.40 74.92
CA VAL A 101 -18.84 -7.73 74.94
C VAL A 101 -18.96 -8.29 73.51
N LYS A 102 -19.38 -7.46 72.54
CA LYS A 102 -19.45 -7.87 71.12
C LYS A 102 -18.10 -8.32 70.56
N LEU A 103 -17.02 -7.60 70.89
CA LEU A 103 -15.67 -7.99 70.46
C LEU A 103 -15.22 -9.31 71.07
N ARG A 104 -15.64 -9.64 72.32
CA ARG A 104 -15.36 -10.93 72.95
C ARG A 104 -16.20 -12.07 72.38
N GLN A 105 -17.47 -11.83 72.06
CA GLN A 105 -18.29 -12.80 71.31
C GLN A 105 -17.61 -13.14 69.98
N LEU A 106 -17.24 -12.11 69.22
CA LEU A 106 -16.56 -12.28 67.94
C LEU A 106 -15.19 -12.99 68.07
N LEU A 107 -14.46 -12.75 69.17
CA LEU A 107 -13.20 -13.46 69.46
C LEU A 107 -13.43 -14.96 69.63
N TRP A 108 -14.36 -15.37 70.50
CA TRP A 108 -14.68 -16.78 70.71
C TRP A 108 -15.32 -17.46 69.49
N GLU A 109 -16.10 -16.71 68.71
CA GLU A 109 -16.58 -17.16 67.40
C GLU A 109 -15.43 -17.39 66.42
N SER A 110 -14.47 -16.46 66.35
CA SER A 110 -13.32 -16.58 65.44
C SER A 110 -12.42 -17.75 65.81
N VAL A 111 -12.21 -18.02 67.12
CA VAL A 111 -11.43 -19.17 67.60
C VAL A 111 -12.09 -20.50 67.20
N GLU A 112 -13.38 -20.67 67.50
CA GLU A 112 -14.10 -21.91 67.15
C GLU A 112 -14.18 -22.11 65.63
N GLN A 113 -14.50 -21.05 64.88
CA GLN A 113 -14.55 -21.11 63.42
C GLN A 113 -13.18 -21.46 62.84
N TRP A 114 -12.10 -20.88 63.36
CA TRP A 114 -10.75 -21.18 62.90
C TRP A 114 -10.37 -22.63 63.19
N GLU A 115 -10.58 -23.12 64.41
CA GLU A 115 -10.30 -24.52 64.77
C GLU A 115 -11.09 -25.50 63.90
N LYS A 116 -12.38 -25.22 63.65
CA LYS A 116 -13.22 -26.03 62.76
C LYS A 116 -12.72 -26.02 61.32
N GLN A 117 -12.39 -24.84 60.77
CA GLN A 117 -11.87 -24.71 59.40
C GLN A 117 -10.54 -25.42 59.23
N VAL A 118 -9.62 -25.28 60.19
CA VAL A 118 -8.33 -26.00 60.16
C VAL A 118 -8.55 -27.51 60.22
N ALA A 119 -9.47 -28.00 61.05
CA ALA A 119 -9.80 -29.43 61.10
C ALA A 119 -10.40 -29.94 59.78
N GLU A 120 -11.31 -29.17 59.17
CA GLU A 120 -11.89 -29.47 57.85
C GLU A 120 -10.80 -29.53 56.77
N TRP A 121 -9.91 -28.52 56.69
CA TRP A 121 -8.81 -28.51 55.72
C TRP A 121 -7.79 -29.63 55.94
N THR A 122 -7.59 -30.03 57.20
CA THR A 122 -6.61 -31.08 57.54
C THR A 122 -7.08 -32.48 57.13
N LEU A 123 -8.40 -32.72 57.22
CA LEU A 123 -9.03 -34.00 56.94
C LEU A 123 -9.55 -34.13 55.50
N ALA A 124 -9.81 -33.00 54.82
CA ALA A 124 -10.27 -33.00 53.44
C ALA A 124 -9.22 -33.61 52.49
N GLU A 125 -9.71 -34.20 51.41
CA GLU A 125 -8.84 -34.64 50.32
C GLU A 125 -8.17 -33.41 49.69
N PHE A 126 -6.86 -33.51 49.47
CA PHE A 126 -6.05 -32.40 48.96
C PHE A 126 -6.56 -31.88 47.61
N ASN A 127 -7.17 -32.73 46.80
CA ASN A 127 -7.76 -32.38 45.52
C ASN A 127 -9.03 -31.51 45.61
N GLU A 128 -9.72 -31.53 46.75
CA GLU A 128 -10.94 -30.75 47.00
C GLU A 128 -10.63 -29.41 47.68
N LEU A 129 -9.42 -29.22 48.20
CA LEU A 129 -8.99 -27.96 48.79
C LEU A 129 -8.95 -26.84 47.74
N ASN A 130 -9.52 -25.69 48.12
CA ASN A 130 -9.50 -24.47 47.34
C ASN A 130 -8.55 -23.43 47.98
N PRO A 131 -7.33 -23.24 47.45
CA PRO A 131 -6.36 -22.29 48.00
C PRO A 131 -6.86 -20.84 48.04
N GLU A 132 -7.71 -20.42 47.11
CA GLU A 132 -8.25 -19.05 47.08
C GLU A 132 -9.19 -18.80 48.27
N GLU A 133 -10.05 -19.78 48.58
CA GLU A 133 -10.96 -19.73 49.71
C GLU A 133 -10.21 -19.75 51.05
N MET A 134 -9.21 -20.63 51.17
CA MET A 134 -8.36 -20.70 52.36
C MET A 134 -7.61 -19.38 52.61
N ASN A 135 -7.11 -18.74 51.54
CA ASN A 135 -6.49 -17.41 51.62
C ASN A 135 -7.48 -16.34 52.09
N LEU A 136 -8.73 -16.37 51.60
CA LEU A 136 -9.77 -15.42 52.02
C LEU A 136 -10.12 -15.57 53.50
N ILE A 137 -10.29 -16.81 53.98
CA ILE A 137 -10.62 -17.11 55.38
C ILE A 137 -9.45 -16.74 56.31
N THR A 138 -8.21 -17.02 55.90
CA THR A 138 -7.01 -16.64 56.65
C THR A 138 -6.87 -15.12 56.73
N ALA A 139 -7.05 -14.39 55.60
CA ALA A 139 -7.02 -12.94 55.59
C ALA A 139 -8.13 -12.30 56.43
N LYS A 140 -9.32 -12.91 56.49
CA LYS A 140 -10.42 -12.49 57.37
C LYS A 140 -10.00 -12.60 58.85
N ASN A 141 -9.39 -13.71 59.24
CA ASN A 141 -8.94 -13.92 60.63
C ASN A 141 -7.78 -12.98 61.02
N VAL A 142 -6.84 -12.70 60.11
CA VAL A 142 -5.79 -11.67 60.34
C VAL A 142 -6.40 -10.29 60.59
N LYS A 143 -7.44 -9.90 59.83
CA LYS A 143 -8.16 -8.63 60.05
C LYS A 143 -8.86 -8.62 61.41
N ASN A 144 -9.48 -9.73 61.80
CA ASN A 144 -10.12 -9.87 63.11
C ASN A 144 -9.12 -9.78 64.26
N ILE A 145 -7.94 -10.41 64.14
CA ILE A 145 -6.86 -10.32 65.13
C ILE A 145 -6.46 -8.86 65.36
N HIS A 146 -6.21 -8.08 64.31
CA HIS A 146 -5.87 -6.65 64.44
C HIS A 146 -6.98 -5.82 65.10
N LEU A 147 -8.24 -6.19 64.85
CA LEU A 147 -9.38 -5.57 65.52
C LEU A 147 -9.38 -5.90 67.03
N PHE A 148 -9.09 -7.14 67.40
CA PHE A 148 -9.02 -7.58 68.79
C PHE A 148 -7.85 -6.95 69.55
N GLU A 149 -6.67 -6.85 68.93
CA GLU A 149 -5.50 -6.21 69.53
C GLU A 149 -5.72 -4.73 69.88
N LYS A 150 -6.53 -4.03 69.08
CA LYS A 150 -6.88 -2.62 69.31
C LYS A 150 -8.07 -2.43 70.25
N GLY A 151 -9.02 -3.36 70.22
CA GLY A 151 -10.33 -3.21 70.87
C GLY A 151 -10.47 -3.93 72.22
N LEU A 152 -9.61 -4.91 72.52
CA LEU A 152 -9.66 -5.69 73.75
C LEU A 152 -8.43 -5.45 74.64
N PRO A 153 -8.58 -5.57 75.97
CA PRO A 153 -7.44 -5.61 76.88
C PRO A 153 -6.49 -6.79 76.57
N PRO A 154 -5.21 -6.70 76.98
CA PRO A 154 -4.24 -7.77 76.82
C PRO A 154 -4.78 -9.10 77.38
N ASN A 155 -4.76 -10.13 76.54
CA ASN A 155 -5.25 -11.46 76.86
C ASN A 155 -4.34 -12.52 76.21
N LEU A 156 -4.53 -13.78 76.59
CA LEU A 156 -3.72 -14.89 76.08
C LEU A 156 -4.32 -15.55 74.82
N ILE A 157 -5.62 -15.34 74.55
CA ILE A 157 -6.36 -15.95 73.45
C ILE A 157 -5.93 -15.35 72.09
N VAL A 158 -5.83 -14.02 72.00
CA VAL A 158 -5.45 -13.32 70.76
C VAL A 158 -4.04 -13.69 70.29
N PRO A 159 -2.99 -13.72 71.14
CA PRO A 159 -1.67 -14.20 70.74
C PRO A 159 -1.66 -15.66 70.26
N LYS A 160 -2.45 -16.55 70.89
CA LYS A 160 -2.55 -17.95 70.47
C LYS A 160 -3.19 -18.05 69.08
N LEU A 161 -4.36 -17.42 68.89
CA LEU A 161 -5.04 -17.38 67.59
C LEU A 161 -4.13 -16.77 66.51
N SER A 162 -3.36 -15.73 66.84
CA SER A 162 -2.39 -15.13 65.93
C SER A 162 -1.29 -16.11 65.54
N ALA A 163 -0.74 -16.88 66.48
CA ALA A 163 0.27 -17.89 66.19
C ALA A 163 -0.30 -19.01 65.30
N ASP A 164 -1.50 -19.50 65.61
CA ASP A 164 -2.17 -20.56 64.84
C ASP A 164 -2.51 -20.11 63.40
N VAL A 165 -2.93 -18.84 63.23
CA VAL A 165 -3.19 -18.25 61.91
C VAL A 165 -1.90 -18.01 61.12
N GLU A 166 -0.81 -17.61 61.78
CA GLU A 166 0.47 -17.39 61.10
C GLU A 166 1.07 -18.72 60.58
N ILE A 167 0.93 -19.82 61.33
CA ILE A 167 1.36 -21.16 60.88
C ILE A 167 0.65 -21.55 59.56
N MET A 168 -0.67 -21.36 59.48
CA MET A 168 -1.40 -21.68 58.24
C MET A 168 -1.01 -20.72 57.11
N LYS A 169 -0.82 -19.44 57.41
CA LYS A 169 -0.39 -18.42 56.45
C LYS A 169 0.97 -18.72 55.82
N GLU A 170 1.91 -19.28 56.58
CA GLU A 170 3.21 -19.76 56.05
C GLU A 170 3.04 -20.98 55.13
N LYS A 171 2.07 -21.86 55.42
CA LYS A 171 1.78 -23.06 54.62
C LYS A 171 1.01 -22.76 53.32
N LEU A 172 0.19 -21.71 53.27
CA LEU A 172 -0.69 -21.39 52.14
C LEU A 172 0.00 -21.20 50.77
N PRO A 173 1.17 -20.52 50.68
CA PRO A 173 1.91 -20.42 49.42
C PRO A 173 2.26 -21.79 48.85
N ILE A 174 2.69 -22.72 49.70
CA ILE A 174 3.10 -24.08 49.31
C ILE A 174 1.88 -24.90 48.85
N ILE A 175 0.76 -24.78 49.56
CA ILE A 175 -0.52 -25.39 49.15
C ILE A 175 -0.94 -24.84 47.77
N THR A 176 -0.77 -23.55 47.54
CA THR A 176 -1.07 -22.90 46.27
C THR A 176 -0.15 -23.42 45.15
N TYR A 177 1.14 -23.60 45.42
CA TYR A 177 2.09 -24.15 44.45
C TYR A 177 1.74 -25.58 44.04
N LEU A 178 1.41 -26.43 45.01
CA LEU A 178 1.03 -27.83 44.79
C LEU A 178 -0.34 -27.98 44.11
N ARG A 179 -1.25 -27.02 44.32
CA ARG A 179 -2.57 -26.97 43.68
C ARG A 179 -2.56 -26.24 42.34
N ASN A 180 -1.39 -25.88 41.82
CA ASN A 180 -1.28 -25.26 40.51
C ASN A 180 -1.82 -26.21 39.43
N PRO A 181 -2.89 -25.83 38.69
CA PRO A 181 -3.52 -26.69 37.70
C PRO A 181 -2.60 -27.02 36.51
N ALA A 182 -1.51 -26.26 36.33
CA ALA A 182 -0.52 -26.50 35.30
C ALA A 182 0.42 -27.68 35.59
N ILE A 183 0.48 -28.13 36.85
CA ILE A 183 1.28 -29.32 37.22
C ILE A 183 0.54 -30.56 36.72
N LYS A 184 1.05 -31.16 35.64
CA LYS A 184 0.58 -32.45 35.13
C LYS A 184 1.03 -33.54 36.10
N ALA A 185 0.22 -33.83 37.12
CA ALA A 185 0.43 -34.96 38.00
C ALA A 185 0.10 -36.25 37.23
N GLU A 186 1.07 -36.79 36.49
CA GLU A 186 1.04 -38.21 36.17
C GLU A 186 1.20 -38.95 37.52
N THR A 187 0.14 -39.62 37.97
CA THR A 187 0.08 -40.48 39.16
C THR A 187 0.19 -39.79 40.53
N LEU A 188 -0.94 -39.33 41.06
CA LEU A 188 -1.19 -39.26 42.50
C LEU A 188 -2.47 -40.03 42.82
N ASP A 189 -2.45 -41.35 42.56
CA ASP A 189 -3.56 -42.30 42.86
C ASP A 189 -3.74 -42.57 44.38
N THR A 190 -3.06 -41.80 45.23
CA THR A 190 -3.16 -41.88 46.69
C THR A 190 -3.91 -40.67 47.22
N ILE A 191 -4.96 -40.93 48.02
CA ILE A 191 -5.71 -39.92 48.78
C ILE A 191 -4.72 -39.15 49.66
N LEU A 192 -4.32 -37.97 49.22
CA LEU A 192 -3.44 -37.06 49.94
C LEU A 192 -4.31 -36.16 50.83
N THR A 193 -3.92 -35.97 52.08
CA THR A 193 -4.51 -34.99 53.00
C THR A 193 -3.42 -34.01 53.45
N LEU A 194 -3.81 -32.83 53.93
CA LEU A 194 -2.86 -31.84 54.45
C LEU A 194 -2.03 -32.44 55.61
N GLN A 195 -2.64 -33.31 56.40
CA GLN A 195 -1.98 -34.02 57.50
C GLN A 195 -0.85 -34.93 57.02
N LEU A 196 -1.05 -35.64 55.92
CA LEU A 196 -0.04 -36.51 55.33
C LEU A 196 1.12 -35.70 54.73
N LEU A 197 0.80 -34.58 54.07
CA LEU A 197 1.80 -33.66 53.52
C LEU A 197 2.67 -33.02 54.61
N GLU A 198 2.09 -32.73 55.77
CA GLU A 198 2.81 -32.23 56.94
C GLU A 198 3.73 -33.29 57.55
N GLN A 199 3.31 -34.56 57.58
CA GLN A 199 4.16 -35.68 58.03
C GLN A 199 5.33 -35.98 57.10
N ILE A 200 5.17 -35.71 55.81
CA ILE A 200 6.20 -35.92 54.78
C ILE A 200 7.22 -34.76 54.76
N GLY A 201 6.95 -33.65 55.44
CA GLY A 201 7.86 -32.48 55.48
C GLY A 201 7.82 -31.63 54.20
N VAL A 202 6.72 -31.68 53.44
CA VAL A 202 6.61 -30.97 52.15
C VAL A 202 6.73 -29.45 52.30
N PHE A 203 6.34 -28.91 53.45
CA PHE A 203 6.42 -27.48 53.75
C PHE A 203 7.87 -26.97 53.93
N ASP A 204 8.85 -27.85 54.12
CA ASP A 204 10.26 -27.49 54.23
C ASP A 204 10.90 -27.26 52.84
N HIS A 205 10.26 -27.73 51.77
CA HIS A 205 10.73 -27.65 50.38
C HIS A 205 10.06 -26.52 49.58
N GLY A 206 9.72 -25.40 50.23
CA GLY A 206 8.94 -24.32 49.63
C GLY A 206 9.57 -23.68 48.39
N GLU A 207 10.90 -23.47 48.37
CA GLU A 207 11.61 -22.85 47.24
C GLU A 207 11.61 -23.74 45.99
N GLU A 208 11.87 -25.04 46.15
CA GLU A 208 11.86 -26.02 45.06
C GLU A 208 10.46 -26.15 44.44
N LEU A 209 9.43 -26.19 45.28
CA LEU A 209 8.03 -26.26 44.83
C LEU A 209 7.58 -24.98 44.12
N GLN A 210 8.07 -23.82 44.56
CA GLN A 210 7.82 -22.55 43.89
C GLN A 210 8.43 -22.53 42.49
N GLU A 211 9.67 -23.01 42.33
CA GLU A 211 10.35 -23.09 41.04
C GLU A 211 9.61 -24.04 40.08
N VAL A 212 9.26 -25.25 40.53
CA VAL A 212 8.52 -26.24 39.73
C VAL A 212 7.14 -25.72 39.33
N SER A 213 6.41 -25.12 40.27
CA SER A 213 5.09 -24.52 40.00
C SER A 213 5.20 -23.36 39.00
N GLY A 214 6.19 -22.49 39.14
CA GLY A 214 6.45 -21.39 38.21
C GLY A 214 6.82 -21.88 36.80
N GLN A 215 7.62 -22.94 36.71
CA GLN A 215 7.94 -23.61 35.45
C GLN A 215 6.68 -24.18 34.80
N ALA A 216 5.87 -24.94 35.54
CA ALA A 216 4.64 -25.55 35.04
C ALA A 216 3.66 -24.49 34.49
N SER A 217 3.45 -23.39 35.21
CA SER A 217 2.60 -22.28 34.73
C SER A 217 3.14 -21.65 33.44
N SER A 218 4.47 -21.49 33.35
CA SER A 218 5.10 -20.94 32.14
C SER A 218 4.94 -21.89 30.95
N GLU A 219 5.12 -23.19 31.16
CA GLU A 219 4.92 -24.24 30.14
C GLU A 219 3.47 -24.28 29.64
N ALA A 220 2.49 -24.26 30.55
CA ALA A 220 1.07 -24.20 30.20
C ALA A 220 0.72 -22.95 29.39
N GLY A 221 1.31 -21.79 29.73
CA GLY A 221 1.15 -20.56 28.95
C GLY A 221 1.66 -20.69 27.51
N LEU A 222 2.80 -21.35 27.32
CA LEU A 222 3.35 -21.63 25.99
C LEU A 222 2.49 -22.63 25.21
N GLU A 223 1.95 -23.67 25.87
CA GLU A 223 1.02 -24.63 25.24
C GLU A 223 -0.25 -23.94 24.73
N VAL A 224 -0.82 -23.01 25.52
CA VAL A 224 -2.00 -22.22 25.11
C VAL A 224 -1.66 -21.32 23.92
N LEU A 225 -0.50 -20.67 23.92
CA LEU A 225 -0.06 -19.83 22.81
C LEU A 225 0.14 -20.66 21.53
N LEU A 226 0.78 -21.83 21.63
CA LEU A 226 0.96 -22.76 20.51
C LEU A 226 -0.40 -23.23 19.96
N LYS A 227 -1.36 -23.54 20.84
CA LYS A 227 -2.70 -23.97 20.45
C LYS A 227 -3.46 -22.86 19.69
N LYS A 228 -3.33 -21.60 20.12
CA LYS A 228 -3.94 -20.46 19.42
C LYS A 228 -3.38 -20.29 17.99
N ILE A 229 -2.08 -20.48 17.81
CA ILE A 229 -1.45 -20.45 16.47
C ILE A 229 -2.06 -21.54 15.58
N PHE A 230 -2.17 -22.76 16.10
CA PHE A 230 -2.79 -23.90 15.42
C PHE A 230 -4.23 -23.59 14.98
N GLU A 231 -5.09 -23.20 15.91
CA GLU A 231 -6.51 -22.95 15.64
C GLU A 231 -6.70 -21.84 14.59
N LYS A 232 -5.91 -20.75 14.67
CA LYS A 232 -5.99 -19.61 13.74
C LYS A 232 -5.60 -20.01 12.30
N LEU A 233 -4.52 -20.77 12.14
CA LEU A 233 -4.01 -21.18 10.83
C LEU A 233 -4.84 -22.30 10.21
N GLU A 234 -5.36 -23.23 11.01
CA GLU A 234 -6.21 -24.31 10.53
C GLU A 234 -7.55 -23.78 10.02
N SER A 235 -8.09 -22.71 10.62
CA SER A 235 -9.32 -22.05 10.15
C SER A 235 -9.12 -21.06 9.00
N SER A 236 -7.88 -20.77 8.59
CA SER A 236 -7.61 -19.76 7.56
C SER A 236 -7.90 -20.29 6.16
N GLU A 237 -8.71 -19.56 5.38
CA GLU A 237 -9.13 -19.93 4.02
C GLU A 237 -8.62 -18.93 2.99
N PHE A 238 -8.12 -19.43 1.86
CA PHE A 238 -7.83 -18.65 0.66
C PHE A 238 -9.10 -18.12 0.02
N VAL A 239 -9.08 -16.83 -0.32
CA VAL A 239 -10.11 -16.25 -1.19
C VAL A 239 -9.80 -16.63 -2.64
N VAL A 240 -10.62 -17.52 -3.20
CA VAL A 240 -10.44 -18.04 -4.57
C VAL A 240 -11.52 -17.47 -5.49
N ILE A 241 -11.11 -16.67 -6.47
CA ILE A 241 -12.02 -15.97 -7.40
C ILE A 241 -11.96 -16.57 -8.81
N PRO A 242 -13.06 -16.57 -9.57
CA PRO A 242 -13.06 -16.97 -10.97
C PRO A 242 -12.25 -15.97 -11.83
N HIS A 243 -11.49 -16.50 -12.80
CA HIS A 243 -10.69 -15.66 -13.70
C HIS A 243 -11.41 -15.42 -15.04
N ARG A 244 -11.82 -14.16 -15.28
CA ARG A 244 -12.59 -13.73 -16.46
C ARG A 244 -13.87 -14.57 -16.64
N ASP A 245 -14.33 -14.73 -17.88
CA ASP A 245 -15.49 -15.57 -18.24
C ASP A 245 -15.10 -17.03 -18.54
N TYR A 246 -13.87 -17.45 -18.20
CA TYR A 246 -13.43 -18.82 -18.45
C TYR A 246 -14.04 -19.78 -17.44
N LYS A 247 -14.61 -20.87 -17.96
CA LYS A 247 -15.17 -21.94 -17.13
C LYS A 247 -14.05 -22.72 -16.42
N ASP A 248 -14.22 -22.98 -15.13
CA ASP A 248 -13.32 -23.77 -14.28
C ASP A 248 -11.88 -23.22 -14.14
N VAL A 249 -11.68 -21.91 -14.29
CA VAL A 249 -10.38 -21.25 -14.07
C VAL A 249 -10.50 -20.28 -12.90
N TYR A 250 -9.60 -20.42 -11.93
CA TYR A 250 -9.62 -19.66 -10.68
C TYR A 250 -8.24 -19.09 -10.38
N ILE A 251 -8.20 -18.01 -9.60
CA ILE A 251 -6.99 -17.37 -9.07
C ILE A 251 -7.19 -17.02 -7.59
N LEU A 252 -6.09 -16.86 -6.85
CA LEU A 252 -6.12 -16.31 -5.50
C LEU A 252 -6.41 -14.80 -5.56
N GLY A 253 -7.39 -14.33 -4.79
CA GLY A 253 -7.64 -12.92 -4.50
C GLY A 253 -7.37 -12.63 -3.03
N GLY A 254 -7.17 -11.36 -2.66
CA GLY A 254 -7.17 -10.90 -1.26
C GLY A 254 -6.34 -11.75 -0.28
N ILE A 255 -5.02 -11.79 -0.46
CA ILE A 255 -4.09 -12.62 0.35
C ILE A 255 -3.50 -11.90 1.58
N GLU A 256 -3.75 -10.60 1.71
CA GLU A 256 -3.14 -9.73 2.72
C GLU A 256 -3.44 -10.21 4.15
N GLU A 257 -4.67 -10.67 4.39
CA GLU A 257 -5.07 -11.23 5.69
C GLU A 257 -4.28 -12.51 6.01
N ILE A 258 -4.04 -13.38 5.04
CA ILE A 258 -3.30 -14.64 5.23
C ILE A 258 -1.83 -14.36 5.49
N GLN A 259 -1.24 -13.41 4.78
CA GLN A 259 0.13 -12.97 5.02
C GLN A 259 0.28 -12.39 6.43
N LEU A 260 -0.67 -11.54 6.86
CA LEU A 260 -0.68 -11.00 8.22
C LEU A 260 -0.78 -12.12 9.26
N VAL A 261 -1.69 -13.08 9.08
CA VAL A 261 -1.82 -14.23 9.99
C VAL A 261 -0.54 -15.06 10.04
N LEU A 262 0.14 -15.25 8.90
CA LEU A 262 1.39 -15.99 8.81
C LEU A 262 2.53 -15.26 9.56
N ASP A 263 2.69 -13.96 9.34
CA ASP A 263 3.71 -13.13 10.02
C ASP A 263 3.51 -13.12 11.55
N ASP A 264 2.27 -12.94 11.99
CA ASP A 264 1.90 -12.99 13.40
C ASP A 264 2.22 -14.38 14.01
N SER A 265 1.97 -15.44 13.24
CA SER A 265 2.26 -16.82 13.66
C SER A 265 3.76 -17.07 13.77
N PHE A 266 4.57 -16.53 12.86
CA PHE A 266 6.04 -16.57 12.93
C PHE A 266 6.59 -15.86 14.16
N ILE A 267 6.09 -14.68 14.50
CA ILE A 267 6.53 -13.94 15.69
C ILE A 267 6.21 -14.76 16.95
N ASN A 268 4.98 -15.28 17.04
CA ASN A 268 4.54 -16.03 18.21
C ASN A 268 5.31 -17.35 18.38
N ILE A 269 5.54 -18.11 17.30
CA ILE A 269 6.27 -19.38 17.41
C ILE A 269 7.76 -19.19 17.72
N ASN A 270 8.41 -18.14 17.19
CA ASN A 270 9.79 -17.83 17.55
C ASN A 270 9.91 -17.37 19.01
N THR A 271 8.90 -16.67 19.52
CA THR A 271 8.80 -16.32 20.95
C THR A 271 8.69 -17.58 21.82
N ILE A 272 7.92 -18.58 21.39
CA ILE A 272 7.83 -19.87 22.09
C ILE A 272 9.17 -20.61 22.02
N ALA A 273 9.80 -20.67 20.84
CA ALA A 273 11.05 -21.39 20.61
C ALA A 273 12.24 -20.82 21.40
N SER A 274 12.26 -19.50 21.64
CA SER A 274 13.29 -18.82 22.43
C SER A 274 13.08 -18.90 23.95
N SER A 275 11.92 -19.40 24.39
CA SER A 275 11.64 -19.54 25.82
C SER A 275 12.46 -20.66 26.46
N ARG A 276 13.00 -20.41 27.66
CA ARG A 276 13.71 -21.41 28.46
C ARG A 276 12.83 -22.60 28.89
N HIS A 277 11.51 -22.42 28.89
CA HIS A 277 10.53 -23.42 29.30
C HIS A 277 9.95 -24.21 28.12
N VAL A 278 10.54 -24.13 26.93
CA VAL A 278 10.03 -24.82 25.73
C VAL A 278 10.26 -26.34 25.73
N GLY A 279 11.10 -26.86 26.63
CA GLY A 279 11.59 -28.24 26.63
C GLY A 279 10.55 -29.31 26.28
N PRO A 280 9.42 -29.40 27.01
CA PRO A 280 8.40 -30.44 26.78
C PRO A 280 7.70 -30.36 25.42
N ILE A 281 7.52 -29.16 24.88
CA ILE A 281 6.79 -28.91 23.62
C ILE A 281 7.72 -28.70 22.42
N LYS A 282 9.04 -28.68 22.64
CA LYS A 282 10.05 -28.39 21.62
C LYS A 282 9.88 -29.21 20.32
N PRO A 283 9.63 -30.54 20.36
CA PRO A 283 9.43 -31.30 19.13
C PRO A 283 8.25 -30.79 18.29
N ARG A 284 7.15 -30.38 18.93
CA ARG A 284 5.99 -29.81 18.23
C ARG A 284 6.31 -28.42 17.68
N VAL A 285 7.01 -27.59 18.45
CA VAL A 285 7.43 -26.25 18.00
C VAL A 285 8.34 -26.33 16.79
N ASP A 286 9.31 -27.25 16.79
CA ASP A 286 10.23 -27.47 15.66
C ASP A 286 9.50 -27.97 14.40
N GLU A 287 8.49 -28.83 14.56
CA GLU A 287 7.62 -29.27 13.46
C GLU A 287 6.83 -28.10 12.87
N TRP A 288 6.18 -27.30 13.72
CA TRP A 288 5.41 -26.15 13.29
C TRP A 288 6.27 -25.06 12.63
N LEU A 289 7.50 -24.83 13.12
CA LEU A 289 8.45 -23.94 12.46
C LEU A 289 8.74 -24.39 11.02
N ARG A 290 8.95 -25.70 10.80
CA ARG A 290 9.15 -26.23 9.44
C ARG A 290 7.90 -26.11 8.57
N LEU A 291 6.71 -26.34 9.12
CA LEU A 291 5.46 -26.21 8.38
C LEU A 291 5.16 -24.76 7.98
N LEU A 292 5.42 -23.80 8.87
CA LEU A 292 5.24 -22.37 8.60
C LEU A 292 6.24 -21.86 7.55
N ASP A 293 7.50 -22.31 7.64
CA ASP A 293 8.52 -22.00 6.63
C ASP A 293 8.14 -22.56 5.26
N LEU A 294 7.72 -23.84 5.20
CA LEU A 294 7.21 -24.45 3.96
C LEU A 294 5.98 -23.71 3.42
N PHE A 295 5.06 -23.32 4.30
CA PHE A 295 3.88 -22.54 3.91
C PHE A 295 4.29 -21.22 3.25
N SER A 296 5.18 -20.47 3.89
CA SER A 296 5.63 -19.16 3.42
C SER A 296 6.28 -19.27 2.05
N GLN A 297 7.26 -20.16 1.90
CA GLN A 297 7.95 -20.37 0.63
C GLN A 297 6.98 -20.81 -0.47
N THR A 298 6.03 -21.68 -0.15
CA THR A 298 5.04 -22.15 -1.14
C THR A 298 4.11 -21.01 -1.55
N LEU A 299 3.68 -20.16 -0.61
CA LEU A 299 2.82 -19.02 -0.91
C LEU A 299 3.54 -18.02 -1.82
N ASP A 300 4.80 -17.68 -1.52
CA ASP A 300 5.58 -16.75 -2.34
C ASP A 300 5.77 -17.26 -3.78
N GLU A 301 6.15 -18.54 -3.93
CA GLU A 301 6.29 -19.19 -5.25
C GLU A 301 4.94 -19.27 -5.99
N TRP A 302 3.84 -19.51 -5.28
CA TRP A 302 2.50 -19.52 -5.87
C TRP A 302 2.12 -18.14 -6.40
N LEU A 303 2.35 -17.07 -5.64
CA LEU A 303 2.03 -15.71 -6.05
C LEU A 303 2.87 -15.26 -7.25
N SER A 304 4.17 -15.55 -7.23
CA SER A 304 5.06 -15.32 -8.37
C SER A 304 4.56 -16.05 -9.62
N CYS A 305 4.15 -17.32 -9.46
CA CYS A 305 3.59 -18.12 -10.54
C CYS A 305 2.28 -17.54 -11.07
N GLN A 306 1.39 -17.09 -10.20
CA GLN A 306 0.11 -16.49 -10.60
C GLN A 306 0.33 -15.19 -11.38
N GLN A 307 1.20 -14.30 -10.90
CA GLN A 307 1.50 -13.05 -11.58
C GLN A 307 2.07 -13.28 -12.99
N SER A 308 3.07 -14.15 -13.09
CA SER A 308 3.73 -14.50 -14.35
C SER A 308 2.78 -15.23 -15.31
N TRP A 309 1.96 -16.14 -14.78
CA TRP A 309 0.95 -16.86 -15.56
C TRP A 309 -0.13 -15.92 -16.10
N LEU A 310 -0.62 -14.96 -15.32
CA LEU A 310 -1.61 -13.97 -15.77
C LEU A 310 -1.10 -13.12 -16.94
N TYR A 311 0.16 -12.69 -16.87
CA TYR A 311 0.80 -11.95 -17.95
C TYR A 311 0.91 -12.79 -19.23
N LEU A 312 1.46 -14.00 -19.10
CA LEU A 312 1.70 -14.88 -20.24
C LEU A 312 0.41 -15.50 -20.82
N GLU A 313 -0.64 -15.69 -20.01
CA GLU A 313 -1.95 -16.15 -20.50
C GLU A 313 -2.53 -15.18 -21.52
N ALA A 314 -2.47 -13.87 -21.23
CA ALA A 314 -2.98 -12.85 -22.13
C ALA A 314 -2.25 -12.89 -23.48
N ILE A 315 -0.93 -13.09 -23.46
CA ILE A 315 -0.07 -13.11 -24.65
C ILE A 315 -0.24 -14.41 -25.45
N PHE A 316 -0.13 -15.56 -24.79
CA PHE A 316 -0.25 -16.86 -25.44
C PHE A 316 -1.71 -17.23 -25.75
N SER A 317 -2.71 -16.47 -25.31
CA SER A 317 -4.08 -16.59 -25.84
C SER A 317 -4.16 -16.29 -27.34
N ALA A 318 -3.25 -15.46 -27.86
CA ALA A 318 -3.19 -15.09 -29.27
C ALA A 318 -2.62 -16.23 -30.14
N PRO A 319 -3.38 -16.77 -31.11
CA PRO A 319 -2.94 -17.90 -31.94
C PRO A 319 -1.70 -17.58 -32.79
N ASP A 320 -1.53 -16.33 -33.19
CA ASP A 320 -0.42 -15.91 -34.03
C ASP A 320 0.92 -15.91 -33.26
N ILE A 321 0.93 -15.53 -31.97
CA ILE A 321 2.10 -15.66 -31.10
C ILE A 321 2.45 -17.12 -30.85
N GLN A 322 1.47 -17.99 -30.60
CA GLN A 322 1.71 -19.43 -30.44
C GLN A 322 2.37 -20.06 -31.68
N ARG A 323 2.05 -19.56 -32.89
CA ARG A 323 2.66 -20.02 -34.15
C ARG A 323 4.10 -19.55 -34.31
N GLN A 324 4.43 -18.34 -33.84
CA GLN A 324 5.78 -17.79 -33.89
C GLN A 324 6.70 -18.38 -32.81
N LEU A 325 6.13 -18.72 -31.63
CA LEU A 325 6.85 -19.28 -30.48
C LEU A 325 6.28 -20.66 -30.07
N PRO A 326 6.39 -21.70 -30.92
CA PRO A 326 5.72 -22.98 -30.71
C PRO A 326 6.35 -23.82 -29.58
N LYS A 327 7.63 -23.61 -29.25
CA LYS A 327 8.28 -24.32 -28.15
C LYS A 327 7.84 -23.74 -26.81
N GLU A 328 7.84 -22.43 -26.71
CA GLU A 328 7.44 -21.64 -25.55
C GLU A 328 5.94 -21.83 -25.28
N ALA A 329 5.10 -21.85 -26.33
CA ALA A 329 3.68 -22.15 -26.20
C ALA A 329 3.43 -23.55 -25.62
N LYS A 330 4.24 -24.56 -26.01
CA LYS A 330 4.16 -25.91 -25.41
C LYS A 330 4.59 -25.91 -23.95
N MET A 331 5.64 -25.17 -23.59
CA MET A 331 6.08 -25.03 -22.20
C MET A 331 5.01 -24.33 -21.36
N PHE A 332 4.42 -23.25 -21.87
CA PHE A 332 3.33 -22.52 -21.21
C PHE A 332 2.12 -23.43 -20.99
N LEU A 333 1.73 -24.26 -21.97
CA LEU A 333 0.63 -25.21 -21.82
C LEU A 333 0.86 -26.26 -20.71
N VAL A 334 2.11 -26.63 -20.43
CA VAL A 334 2.44 -27.51 -19.30
C VAL A 334 2.15 -26.79 -17.98
N VAL A 335 2.65 -25.55 -17.85
CA VAL A 335 2.42 -24.72 -16.67
C VAL A 335 0.92 -24.41 -16.50
N ASP A 336 0.23 -24.03 -17.57
CA ASP A 336 -1.20 -23.72 -17.58
C ASP A 336 -2.06 -24.87 -17.05
N LYS A 337 -1.79 -26.10 -17.52
CA LYS A 337 -2.47 -27.30 -17.00
C LYS A 337 -2.14 -27.56 -15.53
N SER A 338 -0.89 -27.36 -15.13
CA SER A 338 -0.45 -27.53 -13.74
C SER A 338 -1.15 -26.54 -12.81
N PHE A 339 -1.10 -25.25 -13.14
CA PHE A 339 -1.70 -24.15 -12.39
C PHE A 339 -3.23 -24.30 -12.28
N LYS A 340 -3.94 -24.50 -13.41
CA LYS A 340 -5.41 -24.70 -13.40
C LYS A 340 -5.83 -25.90 -12.56
N ARG A 341 -5.06 -26.99 -12.59
CA ARG A 341 -5.34 -28.18 -11.76
C ARG A 341 -5.19 -27.86 -10.27
N ILE A 342 -4.13 -27.14 -9.88
CA ILE A 342 -3.91 -26.72 -8.49
C ILE A 342 -5.06 -25.80 -8.06
N MET A 343 -5.34 -24.74 -8.82
CA MET A 343 -6.40 -23.78 -8.49
C MET A 343 -7.79 -24.42 -8.40
N LYS A 344 -8.11 -25.39 -9.27
CA LYS A 344 -9.38 -26.15 -9.17
C LYS A 344 -9.45 -27.04 -7.93
N LYS A 345 -8.32 -27.55 -7.43
CA LYS A 345 -8.25 -28.29 -6.17
C LYS A 345 -8.43 -27.33 -4.98
N THR A 346 -7.74 -26.19 -4.99
CA THR A 346 -7.85 -25.15 -3.95
C THR A 346 -9.26 -24.57 -3.88
N TYR A 347 -9.93 -24.34 -5.01
CA TYR A 347 -11.32 -23.90 -5.01
C TYR A 347 -12.28 -24.88 -4.30
N LYS A 348 -12.02 -26.18 -4.39
CA LYS A 348 -12.83 -27.20 -3.70
C LYS A 348 -12.54 -27.30 -2.20
N MET A 349 -11.34 -26.95 -1.79
CA MET A 349 -10.88 -27.01 -0.40
C MET A 349 -9.96 -25.80 -0.15
N PRO A 350 -10.54 -24.65 0.22
CA PRO A 350 -9.83 -23.37 0.27
C PRO A 350 -8.93 -23.21 1.50
N LEU A 351 -8.84 -24.20 2.39
CA LEU A 351 -8.00 -24.12 3.59
C LEU A 351 -6.54 -23.86 3.21
N ALA A 352 -5.97 -22.79 3.76
CA ALA A 352 -4.66 -22.29 3.36
C ALA A 352 -3.54 -23.25 3.77
N MET A 353 -3.57 -23.73 5.02
CA MET A 353 -2.54 -24.61 5.57
C MET A 353 -2.38 -25.91 4.75
N PRO A 354 -3.45 -26.71 4.53
CA PRO A 354 -3.34 -27.93 3.71
C PRO A 354 -2.99 -27.66 2.24
N ALA A 355 -3.35 -26.49 1.70
CA ALA A 355 -3.03 -26.14 0.32
C ALA A 355 -1.54 -25.85 0.13
N CYS A 356 -0.92 -25.08 1.02
CA CYS A 356 0.51 -24.73 0.94
C CYS A 356 1.45 -25.83 1.46
N THR A 357 1.03 -26.63 2.44
CA THR A 357 1.89 -27.69 3.01
C THR A 357 1.71 -29.05 2.34
N ALA A 358 0.94 -29.12 1.24
CA ALA A 358 0.74 -30.36 0.51
C ALA A 358 2.07 -30.90 -0.06
N PRO A 359 2.35 -32.22 0.05
CA PRO A 359 3.58 -32.81 -0.48
C PRO A 359 3.76 -32.53 -1.97
N GLY A 360 4.94 -32.04 -2.37
CA GLY A 360 5.25 -31.72 -3.77
C GLY A 360 4.77 -30.35 -4.25
N MET A 361 4.05 -29.57 -3.43
CA MET A 361 3.45 -28.30 -3.88
C MET A 361 4.51 -27.23 -4.15
N LEU A 362 5.45 -27.04 -3.22
CA LEU A 362 6.56 -26.10 -3.36
C LEU A 362 7.38 -26.41 -4.61
N GLU A 363 7.82 -27.67 -4.79
CA GLU A 363 8.63 -28.04 -5.94
C GLU A 363 7.85 -27.88 -7.25
N THR A 364 6.53 -28.07 -7.23
CA THR A 364 5.69 -27.86 -8.42
C THR A 364 5.66 -26.38 -8.82
N PHE A 365 5.50 -25.45 -7.87
CA PHE A 365 5.51 -24.02 -8.16
C PHE A 365 6.90 -23.53 -8.58
N GLN A 366 7.97 -23.97 -7.92
CA GLN A 366 9.34 -23.65 -8.32
C GLN A 366 9.64 -24.11 -9.75
N ASN A 367 9.22 -25.33 -10.11
CA ASN A 367 9.37 -25.83 -11.48
C ASN A 367 8.53 -25.01 -12.49
N ASN A 368 7.29 -24.66 -12.14
CA ASN A 368 6.45 -23.80 -12.98
C ASN A 368 7.10 -22.41 -13.17
N ASN A 369 7.61 -21.79 -12.12
CA ASN A 369 8.28 -20.48 -12.18
C ASN A 369 9.54 -20.53 -13.03
N SER A 370 10.37 -21.56 -12.88
CA SER A 370 11.54 -21.73 -13.75
C SER A 370 11.17 -21.84 -15.24
N LEU A 371 10.05 -22.52 -15.56
CA LEU A 371 9.54 -22.57 -16.93
C LEU A 371 9.01 -21.21 -17.39
N LEU A 372 8.29 -20.48 -16.55
CA LEU A 372 7.75 -19.15 -16.85
C LEU A 372 8.88 -18.13 -17.08
N GLU A 373 9.94 -18.15 -16.27
CA GLU A 373 11.14 -17.32 -16.46
C GLU A 373 11.84 -17.61 -17.79
N GLN A 374 11.99 -18.89 -18.15
CA GLN A 374 12.54 -19.27 -19.45
C GLN A 374 11.69 -18.74 -20.60
N ILE A 375 10.35 -18.85 -20.48
CA ILE A 375 9.42 -18.32 -21.47
C ILE A 375 9.56 -16.79 -21.58
N MET A 376 9.63 -16.07 -20.46
CA MET A 376 9.82 -14.61 -20.47
C MET A 376 11.12 -14.20 -21.16
N LYS A 377 12.23 -14.86 -20.85
CA LYS A 377 13.53 -14.59 -21.50
C LYS A 377 13.49 -14.84 -23.01
N CYS A 378 12.84 -15.93 -23.44
CA CYS A 378 12.64 -16.21 -24.86
C CYS A 378 11.73 -15.18 -25.53
N LEU A 379 10.70 -14.71 -24.84
CA LEU A 379 9.80 -13.67 -25.33
C LEU A 379 10.54 -12.33 -25.52
N GLU A 380 11.36 -11.92 -24.55
CA GLU A 380 12.21 -10.73 -24.67
C GLU A 380 13.17 -10.82 -25.87
N ALA A 381 13.87 -11.94 -26.03
CA ALA A 381 14.76 -12.17 -27.16
C ALA A 381 14.01 -12.14 -28.51
N TYR A 382 12.78 -12.65 -28.53
CA TYR A 382 11.90 -12.56 -29.70
C TYR A 382 11.50 -11.12 -30.01
N LEU A 383 11.08 -10.33 -29.02
CA LEU A 383 10.75 -8.91 -29.22
C LEU A 383 11.97 -8.12 -29.70
N GLU A 384 13.14 -8.39 -29.15
CA GLU A 384 14.40 -7.76 -29.58
C GLU A 384 14.72 -8.09 -31.04
N SER A 385 14.49 -9.34 -31.47
CA SER A 385 14.66 -9.70 -32.89
C SER A 385 13.74 -8.90 -33.82
N LYS A 386 12.53 -8.54 -33.37
CA LYS A 386 11.60 -7.70 -34.13
C LYS A 386 12.04 -6.23 -34.14
N ARG A 387 12.58 -5.72 -33.03
CA ARG A 387 13.14 -4.36 -32.94
C ARG A 387 14.34 -4.16 -33.86
N VAL A 388 15.19 -5.17 -34.01
CA VAL A 388 16.34 -5.10 -34.93
C VAL A 388 15.88 -4.99 -36.40
N VAL A 389 14.79 -5.67 -36.77
CA VAL A 389 14.25 -5.60 -38.14
C VAL A 389 13.60 -4.23 -38.41
N PHE A 390 12.87 -3.69 -37.44
CA PHE A 390 12.26 -2.36 -37.54
C PHE A 390 12.61 -1.51 -36.31
N PRO A 391 13.70 -0.71 -36.37
CA PRO A 391 14.24 0.02 -35.22
C PRO A 391 13.26 0.99 -34.54
N ARG A 392 12.22 1.46 -35.24
CA ARG A 392 11.20 2.32 -34.61
C ARG A 392 10.39 1.61 -33.51
N PHE A 393 10.44 0.28 -33.41
CA PHE A 393 9.87 -0.46 -32.29
C PHE A 393 10.63 -0.29 -30.96
N TYR A 394 11.84 0.28 -30.94
CA TYR A 394 12.49 0.66 -29.68
C TYR A 394 11.71 1.77 -28.92
N PHE A 395 10.84 2.51 -29.61
CA PHE A 395 9.98 3.53 -29.00
C PHE A 395 8.65 3.00 -28.45
N LEU A 396 8.42 1.68 -28.56
CA LEU A 396 7.25 1.00 -28.01
C LEU A 396 7.63 0.18 -26.78
N SER A 397 6.75 0.17 -25.78
CA SER A 397 6.90 -0.75 -24.65
C SER A 397 6.74 -2.21 -25.09
N ASN A 398 7.19 -3.16 -24.27
CA ASN A 398 7.03 -4.57 -24.57
C ASN A 398 5.55 -4.94 -24.77
N ASP A 399 4.66 -4.40 -23.94
CA ASP A 399 3.22 -4.67 -24.00
C ASP A 399 2.59 -4.09 -25.28
N GLU A 400 2.97 -2.87 -25.68
CA GLU A 400 2.49 -2.26 -26.93
C GLU A 400 2.96 -3.04 -28.16
N LEU A 401 4.22 -3.49 -28.15
CA LEU A 401 4.76 -4.29 -29.23
C LEU A 401 4.06 -5.66 -29.30
N LEU A 402 3.77 -6.27 -28.15
CA LEU A 402 3.02 -7.53 -28.08
C LEU A 402 1.57 -7.36 -28.56
N GLU A 403 0.90 -6.25 -28.24
CA GLU A 403 -0.45 -5.96 -28.74
C GLU A 403 -0.49 -5.91 -30.28
N ILE A 404 0.50 -5.26 -30.88
CA ILE A 404 0.67 -5.19 -32.33
C ILE A 404 0.95 -6.59 -32.93
N LEU A 405 1.86 -7.35 -32.33
CA LEU A 405 2.27 -8.66 -32.83
C LEU A 405 1.23 -9.75 -32.58
N ALA A 406 0.35 -9.60 -31.59
CA ALA A 406 -0.73 -10.53 -31.30
C ALA A 406 -1.83 -10.50 -32.38
N GLN A 407 -1.99 -9.37 -33.07
CA GLN A 407 -3.04 -9.16 -34.07
C GLN A 407 -2.49 -9.06 -35.50
N THR A 408 -1.60 -9.97 -35.91
CA THR A 408 -0.96 -9.91 -37.25
C THR A 408 -1.94 -9.88 -38.42
N ARG A 409 -3.15 -10.42 -38.24
CA ARG A 409 -4.21 -10.45 -39.26
C ARG A 409 -5.02 -9.16 -39.35
N ASN A 410 -4.92 -8.30 -38.36
CA ASN A 410 -5.65 -7.03 -38.28
C ASN A 410 -4.67 -5.85 -38.40
N PRO A 411 -4.41 -5.34 -39.62
CA PRO A 411 -3.53 -4.19 -39.82
C PRO A 411 -3.95 -2.92 -39.07
N PHE A 412 -5.19 -2.83 -38.60
CA PHE A 412 -5.66 -1.68 -37.84
C PHE A 412 -5.10 -1.62 -36.41
N ALA A 413 -4.59 -2.74 -35.88
CA ALA A 413 -4.03 -2.82 -34.53
C ALA A 413 -2.83 -1.87 -34.33
N VAL A 414 -2.10 -1.52 -35.38
CA VAL A 414 -0.95 -0.59 -35.29
C VAL A 414 -1.36 0.87 -35.13
N GLN A 415 -2.59 1.25 -35.50
CA GLN A 415 -3.01 2.66 -35.62
C GLN A 415 -2.81 3.48 -34.33
N PRO A 416 -3.11 2.95 -33.12
CA PRO A 416 -2.88 3.68 -31.88
C PRO A 416 -1.39 4.00 -31.62
N HIS A 417 -0.48 3.15 -32.14
CA HIS A 417 0.95 3.20 -31.84
C HIS A 417 1.77 3.93 -32.92
N LEU A 418 1.17 4.27 -34.07
CA LEU A 418 1.87 4.92 -35.19
C LEU A 418 2.53 6.24 -34.81
N ARG A 419 1.88 7.06 -33.96
CA ARG A 419 2.43 8.34 -33.49
C ARG A 419 3.70 8.21 -32.64
N LYS A 420 3.97 7.02 -32.10
CA LYS A 420 5.22 6.74 -31.38
C LYS A 420 6.32 6.28 -32.34
N CYS A 421 5.95 5.59 -33.42
CA CYS A 421 6.90 5.11 -34.43
C CYS A 421 7.30 6.22 -35.43
N PHE A 422 6.37 7.11 -35.77
CA PHE A 422 6.54 8.18 -36.76
C PHE A 422 6.17 9.53 -36.17
N ASP A 423 6.88 10.60 -36.56
CA ASP A 423 6.67 11.94 -36.01
C ASP A 423 5.32 12.54 -36.48
N ALA A 424 5.11 12.59 -37.80
CA ALA A 424 3.92 13.24 -38.37
C ALA A 424 2.90 12.30 -39.02
N ILE A 425 3.10 10.97 -38.98
CA ILE A 425 2.10 10.01 -39.46
C ILE A 425 1.13 9.69 -38.32
N SER A 426 -0.10 10.22 -38.42
CA SER A 426 -1.13 9.94 -37.42
C SER A 426 -1.94 8.68 -37.71
N LYS A 427 -2.21 8.38 -38.99
CA LYS A 427 -3.07 7.28 -39.43
C LYS A 427 -2.71 6.83 -40.84
N LEU A 428 -2.96 5.56 -41.12
CA LEU A 428 -2.90 4.97 -42.46
C LEU A 428 -4.32 4.70 -42.97
N GLU A 429 -4.64 5.04 -44.22
CA GLU A 429 -5.91 4.64 -44.82
C GLU A 429 -5.76 3.29 -45.52
N PHE A 430 -6.44 2.28 -45.00
CA PHE A 430 -6.58 0.99 -45.64
C PHE A 430 -7.78 1.02 -46.60
N GLY A 431 -7.62 0.38 -47.75
CA GLY A 431 -8.54 0.48 -48.85
C GLY A 431 -9.80 -0.33 -48.66
N SER A 432 -10.76 -0.11 -49.55
CA SER A 432 -11.93 -0.97 -49.71
C SER A 432 -11.93 -1.47 -51.14
N LEU A 433 -12.07 -2.78 -51.33
CA LEU A 433 -12.23 -3.38 -52.65
C LEU A 433 -13.65 -3.02 -53.06
N PHE A 434 -13.81 -2.09 -53.99
CA PHE A 434 -15.00 -2.13 -54.83
C PHE A 434 -14.83 -3.38 -55.69
N ALA A 435 -15.69 -4.38 -55.50
CA ALA A 435 -15.88 -5.38 -56.53
C ALA A 435 -16.26 -4.60 -57.79
N ALA A 436 -15.41 -4.65 -58.81
CA ALA A 436 -15.72 -4.13 -60.12
C ALA A 436 -16.86 -5.00 -60.69
N GLU A 437 -18.09 -4.66 -60.35
CA GLU A 437 -19.23 -5.01 -61.20
C GLU A 437 -19.23 -4.05 -62.39
N GLN A 438 -19.63 -4.65 -63.50
CA GLN A 438 -19.36 -4.24 -64.87
C GLN A 438 -19.94 -2.87 -65.22
N GLU A 439 -19.31 -2.28 -66.23
CA GLU A 439 -19.81 -1.17 -67.04
C GLU A 439 -21.33 -1.28 -67.25
N ASP A 440 -22.07 -0.24 -66.88
CA ASP A 440 -23.13 0.31 -67.71
C ASP A 440 -23.46 1.74 -67.24
N GLU A 441 -23.74 2.58 -68.24
CA GLU A 441 -23.80 4.03 -68.19
C GLU A 441 -25.01 4.59 -67.42
N GLU A 442 -24.87 5.88 -67.08
CA GLU A 442 -25.90 6.90 -66.94
C GLU A 442 -26.35 7.40 -65.54
N GLN A 443 -26.05 8.70 -65.40
CA GLN A 443 -26.83 9.78 -64.79
C GLN A 443 -26.59 10.18 -63.32
N GLU A 444 -26.35 11.48 -63.20
CA GLU A 444 -26.12 12.29 -62.00
C GLU A 444 -27.21 12.10 -60.93
N THR A 445 -26.81 12.13 -59.66
CA THR A 445 -27.24 13.21 -58.75
C THR A 445 -26.43 13.18 -57.46
N ASP A 446 -25.98 14.38 -57.10
CA ASP A 446 -25.48 14.77 -55.79
C ASP A 446 -26.51 14.42 -54.69
N ILE A 447 -26.03 14.27 -53.44
CA ILE A 447 -26.76 14.00 -52.18
C ILE A 447 -26.72 12.51 -51.72
N LEU A 448 -25.71 12.19 -50.87
CA LEU A 448 -25.76 11.33 -49.66
C LEU A 448 -24.37 10.70 -49.38
N SER A 449 -23.46 11.46 -48.77
CA SER A 449 -22.17 10.97 -48.26
C SER A 449 -22.22 10.38 -46.84
N GLU A 450 -23.41 10.04 -46.34
CA GLU A 450 -23.59 9.40 -45.01
C GLU A 450 -24.51 8.17 -45.08
N MET A 451 -24.11 7.15 -45.84
CA MET A 451 -24.68 5.81 -45.67
C MET A 451 -23.59 4.74 -45.71
N LYS A 452 -23.38 4.15 -44.52
CA LYS A 452 -22.80 2.84 -44.21
C LYS A 452 -22.18 2.09 -45.40
N SER A 453 -20.86 2.17 -45.52
CA SER A 453 -20.08 1.25 -46.34
C SER A 453 -19.95 -0.11 -45.65
N THR A 454 -20.87 -1.02 -45.94
CA THR A 454 -20.65 -2.47 -45.83
C THR A 454 -19.77 -2.95 -47.01
N GLY A 455 -18.56 -2.40 -47.12
CA GLY A 455 -17.52 -2.84 -48.04
C GLY A 455 -16.48 -3.67 -47.28
N VAL A 456 -16.04 -4.79 -47.85
CA VAL A 456 -14.96 -5.60 -47.28
C VAL A 456 -13.68 -4.75 -47.30
N GLN A 457 -13.23 -4.35 -46.11
CA GLN A 457 -12.01 -3.59 -45.89
C GLN A 457 -10.79 -4.41 -46.34
N THR A 458 -9.86 -3.78 -47.05
CA THR A 458 -8.72 -4.42 -47.71
C THR A 458 -7.43 -4.09 -46.99
N THR A 459 -6.38 -4.85 -47.31
CA THR A 459 -5.02 -4.63 -46.81
C THR A 459 -4.24 -3.58 -47.61
N ASP A 460 -4.87 -2.89 -48.56
CA ASP A 460 -4.19 -1.94 -49.44
C ASP A 460 -4.14 -0.57 -48.77
N ILE A 461 -2.98 -0.05 -48.42
CA ILE A 461 -2.86 1.33 -47.92
C ILE A 461 -3.08 2.27 -49.12
N ILE A 462 -4.25 2.93 -49.18
CA ILE A 462 -4.68 3.80 -50.29
C ILE A 462 -4.02 5.17 -50.21
N ALA A 463 -3.74 5.65 -49.00
CA ALA A 463 -3.01 6.87 -48.71
C ALA A 463 -2.44 6.81 -47.29
N MET A 464 -1.23 7.31 -47.10
CA MET A 464 -0.87 7.85 -45.78
C MET A 464 -1.67 9.15 -45.64
N ILE A 465 -2.36 9.40 -44.52
CA ILE A 465 -3.11 10.66 -44.37
C ILE A 465 -2.12 11.82 -44.26
N SER A 466 -1.71 12.31 -45.43
CA SER A 466 -1.26 13.65 -45.76
C SER A 466 -2.25 14.12 -46.86
N PRO A 467 -2.66 15.40 -46.91
CA PRO A 467 -3.69 15.93 -47.84
C PRO A 467 -3.39 15.79 -49.35
N GLU A 468 -2.47 14.90 -49.77
CA GLU A 468 -1.77 14.95 -51.04
C GLU A 468 -1.72 13.62 -51.81
N GLY A 469 -2.53 12.63 -51.42
CA GLY A 469 -2.90 11.44 -52.20
C GLY A 469 -1.74 10.61 -52.80
N GLU A 470 -1.38 9.50 -52.14
CA GLU A 470 -0.36 8.56 -52.62
C GLU A 470 -0.88 7.11 -52.67
N ARG A 471 -0.81 6.45 -53.83
CA ARG A 471 -1.17 5.03 -54.06
C ARG A 471 0.10 4.16 -54.10
N GLY A 472 0.20 2.90 -53.63
CA GLY A 472 -0.58 2.08 -52.71
C GLY A 472 0.31 0.91 -52.25
N LEU A 473 0.38 0.65 -50.93
CA LEU A 473 1.21 -0.39 -50.30
C LEU A 473 0.34 -1.54 -49.80
N LYS A 474 0.83 -2.78 -49.80
CA LYS A 474 0.07 -3.91 -49.25
C LYS A 474 0.57 -4.25 -47.85
N ALA A 475 -0.28 -4.10 -46.84
CA ALA A 475 -0.04 -4.57 -45.47
C ALA A 475 -0.22 -6.09 -45.41
N ARG A 476 0.74 -6.83 -46.00
CA ARG A 476 0.76 -8.30 -46.05
C ARG A 476 2.07 -8.81 -45.47
N GLY A 477 1.98 -9.87 -44.67
CA GLY A 477 3.13 -10.48 -43.99
C GLY A 477 3.29 -9.94 -42.57
N ASN A 478 4.50 -10.04 -42.03
CA ASN A 478 4.78 -9.58 -40.67
C ASN A 478 4.72 -8.06 -40.58
N VAL A 479 4.42 -7.54 -39.39
CA VAL A 479 4.14 -6.13 -39.18
C VAL A 479 5.37 -5.26 -39.41
N GLU A 480 6.53 -5.71 -38.94
CA GLU A 480 7.83 -5.09 -39.18
C GLU A 480 8.15 -4.93 -40.67
N ASP A 481 7.80 -5.91 -41.51
CA ASP A 481 8.17 -5.92 -42.92
C ASP A 481 7.37 -4.89 -43.72
N TRP A 482 6.06 -4.78 -43.46
CA TRP A 482 5.22 -3.83 -44.19
C TRP A 482 5.32 -2.42 -43.61
N LEU A 483 5.59 -2.24 -42.31
CA LEU A 483 5.90 -0.92 -41.74
C LEU A 483 7.24 -0.38 -42.26
N GLY A 484 8.25 -1.23 -42.45
CA GLY A 484 9.49 -0.83 -43.15
C GLY A 484 9.22 -0.34 -44.58
N LYS A 485 8.32 -1.01 -45.32
CA LYS A 485 7.91 -0.54 -46.66
C LYS A 485 7.11 0.77 -46.63
N VAL A 486 6.35 1.02 -45.56
CA VAL A 486 5.67 2.31 -45.34
C VAL A 486 6.71 3.42 -45.17
N GLU A 487 7.75 3.18 -44.36
CA GLU A 487 8.87 4.11 -44.21
C GLU A 487 9.60 4.37 -45.55
N ASP A 488 9.97 3.33 -46.28
CA ASP A 488 10.62 3.48 -47.59
C ASP A 488 9.76 4.26 -48.58
N SER A 489 8.46 3.96 -48.63
CA SER A 489 7.53 4.67 -49.51
C SER A 489 7.37 6.12 -49.12
N MET A 490 7.36 6.45 -47.82
CA MET A 490 7.30 7.83 -47.33
C MET A 490 8.50 8.62 -47.86
N PHE A 491 9.71 8.08 -47.74
CA PHE A 491 10.92 8.74 -48.25
C PHE A 491 10.88 8.92 -49.77
N LEU A 492 10.51 7.88 -50.51
CA LEU A 492 10.42 7.92 -51.98
C LEU A 492 9.38 8.93 -52.47
N SER A 493 8.23 9.00 -51.81
CA SER A 493 7.18 9.92 -52.17
C SER A 493 7.57 11.37 -51.93
N LEU A 494 8.21 11.68 -50.80
CA LEU A 494 8.73 13.03 -50.54
C LEU A 494 9.82 13.43 -51.53
N LYS A 495 10.72 12.50 -51.91
CA LYS A 495 11.70 12.74 -52.97
C LYS A 495 11.03 13.07 -54.31
N LYS A 496 10.03 12.29 -54.73
CA LYS A 496 9.28 12.54 -55.98
C LYS A 496 8.55 13.88 -55.95
N LYS A 497 7.87 14.20 -54.86
CA LYS A 497 7.18 15.49 -54.67
C LYS A 497 8.16 16.66 -54.68
N MET A 498 9.38 16.47 -54.15
CA MET A 498 10.45 17.48 -54.21
C MET A 498 10.91 17.77 -55.64
N ILE A 499 11.14 16.74 -56.45
CA ILE A 499 11.51 16.89 -57.87
C ILE A 499 10.41 17.63 -58.65
N ALA A 500 9.15 17.25 -58.42
CA ALA A 500 8.00 17.91 -59.04
C ALA A 500 7.94 19.39 -58.63
N ALA A 501 8.11 19.70 -57.34
CA ALA A 501 8.08 21.08 -56.84
C ALA A 501 9.23 21.94 -57.40
N ILE A 502 10.44 21.38 -57.56
CA ILE A 502 11.58 22.06 -58.21
C ILE A 502 11.26 22.42 -59.66
N THR A 503 10.60 21.51 -60.39
CA THR A 503 10.24 21.70 -61.80
C THR A 503 9.10 22.71 -61.97
N ASP A 504 8.11 22.65 -61.09
CA ASP A 504 6.93 23.53 -61.10
C ASP A 504 7.25 24.98 -60.69
N HIS A 505 8.34 25.20 -59.94
CA HIS A 505 8.70 26.51 -59.41
C HIS A 505 8.86 27.58 -60.49
N ASP A 506 9.47 27.23 -61.63
CA ASP A 506 9.71 28.17 -62.72
C ASP A 506 8.45 28.35 -63.62
N GLN A 507 7.44 27.48 -63.50
CA GLN A 507 6.24 27.46 -64.33
C GLN A 507 5.05 28.19 -63.70
N LYS A 508 4.99 28.25 -62.36
CA LYS A 508 3.86 28.79 -61.60
C LYS A 508 4.29 30.03 -60.80
N PRO A 509 3.39 31.03 -60.64
CA PRO A 509 3.69 32.15 -59.75
C PRO A 509 3.79 31.67 -58.30
N ARG A 510 4.73 32.25 -57.53
CA ARG A 510 5.10 31.83 -56.16
C ARG A 510 3.89 31.63 -55.23
N ASN A 511 2.90 32.51 -55.30
CA ASN A 511 1.67 32.45 -54.49
C ASN A 511 0.81 31.19 -54.75
N LYS A 512 0.72 30.74 -56.01
CA LYS A 512 0.00 29.50 -56.38
C LYS A 512 0.86 28.27 -56.16
N TRP A 513 2.18 28.38 -56.37
CA TRP A 513 3.12 27.29 -56.17
C TRP A 513 3.18 26.82 -54.71
N ILE A 514 3.19 27.76 -53.74
CA ILE A 514 3.21 27.46 -52.30
C ILE A 514 2.01 26.60 -51.87
N LEU A 515 0.83 26.81 -52.46
CA LEU A 515 -0.38 26.07 -52.11
C LEU A 515 -0.50 24.73 -52.86
N ALA A 516 0.32 24.50 -53.89
CA ALA A 516 0.26 23.30 -54.73
C ALA A 516 1.11 22.13 -54.21
N HIS A 517 2.00 22.38 -53.25
CA HIS A 517 2.96 21.39 -52.75
C HIS A 517 2.96 21.30 -51.22
N PRO A 518 3.37 20.14 -50.66
CA PRO A 518 3.54 19.95 -49.22
C PRO A 518 4.40 21.01 -48.55
N ASN A 519 4.04 21.37 -47.31
CA ASN A 519 4.76 22.34 -46.48
C ASN A 519 6.27 22.07 -46.46
N GLN A 520 6.68 20.88 -46.03
CA GLN A 520 8.08 20.52 -45.88
C GLN A 520 8.86 20.70 -47.18
N ILE A 521 8.26 20.31 -48.31
CA ILE A 521 8.84 20.45 -49.63
C ILE A 521 8.92 21.91 -50.06
N VAL A 522 7.87 22.70 -49.82
CA VAL A 522 7.86 24.14 -50.10
C VAL A 522 8.99 24.86 -49.36
N LEU A 523 9.19 24.57 -48.07
CA LEU A 523 10.27 25.17 -47.27
C LEU A 523 11.65 24.84 -47.85
N THR A 524 11.92 23.55 -48.12
CA THR A 524 13.22 23.10 -48.62
C THR A 524 13.48 23.58 -50.06
N VAL A 525 12.50 23.50 -50.95
CA VAL A 525 12.66 23.95 -52.34
C VAL A 525 12.79 25.46 -52.44
N SER A 526 12.09 26.24 -51.60
CA SER A 526 12.32 27.70 -51.51
C SER A 526 13.78 28.01 -51.19
N GLN A 527 14.39 27.27 -50.26
CA GLN A 527 15.80 27.42 -49.91
C GLN A 527 16.75 26.98 -51.05
N ILE A 528 16.44 25.91 -51.77
CA ILE A 528 17.20 25.50 -52.96
C ILE A 528 17.19 26.61 -54.01
N MET A 529 16.03 27.20 -54.29
CA MET A 529 15.87 28.26 -55.29
C MET A 529 16.53 29.56 -54.87
N TRP A 530 16.50 29.88 -53.58
CA TRP A 530 17.24 30.99 -53.00
C TRP A 530 18.75 30.82 -53.21
N VAL A 531 19.31 29.66 -52.85
CA VAL A 531 20.74 29.34 -53.06
C VAL A 531 21.12 29.40 -54.53
N ARG A 532 20.27 28.86 -55.42
CA ARG A 532 20.48 28.89 -56.88
C ARG A 532 20.51 30.33 -57.41
N SER A 533 19.63 31.20 -56.91
CA SER A 533 19.58 32.61 -57.31
C SER A 533 20.84 33.36 -56.88
N VAL A 534 21.33 33.10 -55.66
CA VAL A 534 22.57 33.71 -55.15
C VAL A 534 23.80 33.25 -55.94
N HIS A 535 23.89 31.96 -56.27
CA HIS A 535 24.99 31.46 -57.11
C HIS A 535 24.94 32.02 -58.53
N ALA A 536 23.76 32.16 -59.13
CA ALA A 536 23.62 32.81 -60.43
C ALA A 536 24.11 34.27 -60.42
N ILE A 537 23.98 34.97 -59.30
CA ILE A 537 24.54 36.32 -59.11
C ILE A 537 26.07 36.26 -59.00
N PHE A 538 26.63 35.33 -58.23
CA PHE A 538 28.09 35.17 -58.11
C PHE A 538 28.78 34.73 -59.41
N GLU A 539 28.07 33.99 -60.27
CA GLU A 539 28.56 33.54 -61.58
C GLU A 539 28.33 34.56 -62.71
N SER A 540 27.58 35.63 -62.44
CA SER A 540 27.30 36.69 -63.42
C SER A 540 28.57 37.47 -63.77
N LYS A 541 28.63 37.96 -65.01
CA LYS A 541 29.70 38.85 -65.49
C LYS A 541 29.39 40.34 -65.22
N ASP A 542 28.17 40.65 -64.79
CA ASP A 542 27.72 41.99 -64.46
C ASP A 542 28.15 42.40 -63.03
N ASP A 543 27.84 43.63 -62.63
CA ASP A 543 28.13 44.15 -61.29
C ASP A 543 27.40 43.34 -60.20
N ILE A 544 28.15 42.45 -59.55
CA ILE A 544 27.67 41.54 -58.49
C ILE A 544 27.08 42.33 -57.30
N GLU A 545 27.70 43.45 -56.90
CA GLU A 545 27.20 44.24 -55.77
C GLU A 545 25.83 44.86 -56.11
N LYS A 546 25.67 45.36 -57.33
CA LYS A 546 24.39 45.89 -57.81
C LYS A 546 23.34 44.79 -57.92
N LEU A 547 23.69 43.65 -58.51
CA LEU A 547 22.77 42.51 -58.66
C LEU A 547 22.32 41.96 -57.29
N MET A 548 23.21 41.90 -56.31
CA MET A 548 22.87 41.48 -54.95
C MET A 548 21.92 42.46 -54.27
N LYS A 549 22.13 43.78 -54.43
CA LYS A 549 21.20 44.81 -53.93
C LYS A 549 19.82 44.75 -54.60
N ASP A 550 19.78 44.47 -55.89
CA ASP A 550 18.50 44.32 -56.60
C ASP A 550 17.78 43.03 -56.19
N PHE A 551 18.52 41.95 -55.92
CA PHE A 551 17.97 40.73 -55.34
C PHE A 551 17.44 40.94 -53.92
N GLU A 552 18.14 41.71 -53.08
CA GLU A 552 17.67 42.12 -51.75
C GLU A 552 16.29 42.81 -51.83
N LYS A 553 16.15 43.81 -52.72
CA LYS A 553 14.86 44.49 -52.96
C LYS A 553 13.78 43.51 -53.40
N LYS A 554 14.12 42.54 -54.26
CA LYS A 554 13.19 41.49 -54.69
C LYS A 554 12.72 40.65 -53.49
N CYS A 555 13.64 40.24 -52.60
CA CYS A 555 13.29 39.51 -51.37
C CYS A 555 12.31 40.31 -50.48
N PHE A 556 12.51 41.61 -50.31
CA PHE A 556 11.57 42.47 -49.57
C PHE A 556 10.17 42.49 -50.19
N VAL A 557 10.08 42.63 -51.52
CA VAL A 557 8.79 42.65 -52.23
C VAL A 557 8.07 41.30 -52.10
N GLU A 558 8.79 40.20 -52.26
CA GLU A 558 8.21 38.86 -52.14
C GLU A 558 7.76 38.55 -50.69
N LEU A 559 8.54 38.95 -49.69
CA LEU A 559 8.17 38.80 -48.29
C LEU A 559 6.90 39.59 -47.92
N ASN A 560 6.77 40.83 -48.42
CA ASN A 560 5.56 41.63 -48.21
C ASN A 560 4.32 40.98 -48.84
N LYS A 561 4.46 40.39 -50.03
CA LYS A 561 3.37 39.63 -50.68
C LYS A 561 2.95 38.40 -49.86
N LEU A 562 3.90 37.70 -49.23
CA LEU A 562 3.59 36.59 -48.32
C LEU A 562 2.88 37.08 -47.05
N ALA A 563 3.32 38.21 -46.49
CA ALA A 563 2.67 38.83 -45.34
C ALA A 563 1.23 39.29 -45.64
N GLU A 564 0.99 39.82 -46.85
CA GLU A 564 -0.36 40.14 -47.35
C GLU A 564 -1.22 38.88 -47.48
N MET A 565 -0.66 37.80 -48.03
CA MET A 565 -1.36 36.52 -48.20
C MET A 565 -1.80 35.93 -46.85
N VAL A 566 -0.97 36.01 -45.81
CA VAL A 566 -1.30 35.53 -44.45
C VAL A 566 -2.44 36.32 -43.80
N ARG A 567 -2.60 37.61 -44.14
CA ARG A 567 -3.72 38.45 -43.63
C ARG A 567 -5.06 38.10 -44.28
N GLY A 568 -5.05 37.37 -45.40
CA GLY A 568 -6.26 36.88 -46.05
C GLY A 568 -6.98 35.78 -45.28
N ASP A 569 -8.08 35.30 -45.87
CA ASP A 569 -8.79 34.13 -45.36
C ASP A 569 -8.12 32.84 -45.85
N LEU A 570 -7.65 32.04 -44.90
CA LEU A 570 -6.84 30.84 -45.15
C LEU A 570 -7.15 29.80 -44.11
N GLN A 571 -7.15 28.53 -44.52
CA GLN A 571 -7.28 27.40 -43.61
C GLN A 571 -6.12 27.41 -42.59
N LYS A 572 -6.40 26.91 -41.38
CA LYS A 572 -5.42 26.88 -40.27
C LYS A 572 -4.08 26.25 -40.68
N LEU A 573 -4.12 25.14 -41.42
CA LEU A 573 -2.93 24.46 -41.93
C LEU A 573 -2.12 25.35 -42.87
N GLN A 574 -2.76 25.92 -43.90
CA GLN A 574 -2.13 26.83 -44.87
C GLN A 574 -1.51 28.06 -44.18
N ARG A 575 -2.19 28.59 -43.15
CA ARG A 575 -1.67 29.70 -42.34
C ARG A 575 -0.38 29.29 -41.60
N THR A 576 -0.34 28.12 -40.98
CA THR A 576 0.86 27.59 -40.31
C THR A 576 2.03 27.38 -41.28
N VAL A 577 1.74 26.88 -42.49
CA VAL A 577 2.72 26.74 -43.59
C VAL A 577 3.34 28.09 -43.94
N LEU A 578 2.50 29.09 -44.22
CA LEU A 578 2.98 30.42 -44.58
C LEU A 578 3.76 31.09 -43.46
N CYS A 579 3.33 30.97 -42.20
CA CYS A 579 4.09 31.51 -41.07
C CYS A 579 5.49 30.90 -41.00
N SER A 580 5.60 29.58 -41.20
CA SER A 580 6.89 28.87 -41.19
C SER A 580 7.79 29.28 -42.36
N LEU A 581 7.20 29.47 -43.55
CA LEU A 581 7.92 29.98 -44.72
C LEU A 581 8.39 31.42 -44.54
N ILE A 582 7.56 32.29 -43.96
CA ILE A 582 7.93 33.67 -43.64
C ILE A 582 9.12 33.72 -42.68
N THR A 583 9.14 32.88 -41.64
CA THR A 583 10.29 32.80 -40.72
C THR A 583 11.60 32.49 -41.46
N ILE A 584 11.56 31.53 -42.38
CA ILE A 584 12.72 31.15 -43.19
C ILE A 584 13.10 32.26 -44.19
N ASP A 585 12.12 32.87 -44.86
CA ASP A 585 12.37 33.93 -45.84
C ASP A 585 12.90 35.22 -45.21
N VAL A 586 12.48 35.55 -43.98
CA VAL A 586 13.05 36.67 -43.20
C VAL A 586 14.53 36.43 -42.97
N HIS A 587 14.90 35.24 -42.48
CA HIS A 587 16.30 34.87 -42.27
C HIS A 587 17.11 34.87 -43.57
N ALA A 588 16.55 34.31 -44.66
CA ALA A 588 17.19 34.34 -45.98
C ALA A 588 17.43 35.77 -46.47
N ARG A 589 16.46 36.68 -46.29
CA ARG A 589 16.62 38.11 -46.60
C ARG A 589 17.68 38.78 -45.74
N ASP A 590 17.68 38.55 -44.43
CA ASP A 590 18.68 39.10 -43.51
C ASP A 590 20.10 38.65 -43.89
N ASN A 591 20.25 37.39 -44.34
CA ASN A 591 21.51 36.89 -44.89
C ASN A 591 21.94 37.65 -46.15
N ILE A 592 21.03 37.95 -47.08
CA ILE A 592 21.35 38.77 -48.25
C ILE A 592 21.76 40.19 -47.83
N THR A 593 21.04 40.83 -46.90
CA THR A 593 21.41 42.14 -46.36
C THR A 593 22.82 42.13 -45.78
N ASN A 594 23.20 41.06 -45.06
CA ASN A 594 24.55 40.89 -44.55
C ASN A 594 25.59 40.73 -45.68
N LEU A 595 25.31 39.94 -46.72
CA LEU A 595 26.21 39.80 -47.88
C LEU A 595 26.42 41.13 -48.62
N VAL A 596 25.38 41.97 -48.73
CA VAL A 596 25.45 43.31 -49.33
C VAL A 596 26.31 44.24 -48.48
N ASN A 597 26.12 44.23 -47.15
CA ASN A 597 26.87 45.08 -46.22
C ASN A 597 28.37 44.73 -46.23
N GLU A 598 28.70 43.43 -46.22
CA GLU A 598 30.07 42.92 -46.25
C GLU A 598 30.68 42.90 -47.66
N ARG A 599 29.94 43.34 -48.69
CA ARG A 599 30.36 43.39 -50.10
C ARG A 599 30.92 42.06 -50.62
N VAL A 600 30.22 40.97 -50.32
CA VAL A 600 30.63 39.63 -50.74
C VAL A 600 30.44 39.46 -52.24
N THR A 601 31.52 39.13 -52.96
CA THR A 601 31.53 38.99 -54.43
C THR A 601 31.80 37.57 -54.92
N LYS A 602 32.16 36.63 -54.03
CA LYS A 602 32.53 35.26 -54.41
C LYS A 602 31.76 34.24 -53.58
N SER A 603 31.37 33.14 -54.22
CA SER A 603 30.75 31.97 -53.58
C SER A 603 31.68 31.22 -52.62
N SER A 604 33.00 31.47 -52.68
CA SER A 604 33.98 30.92 -51.73
C SER A 604 34.12 31.74 -50.43
N SER A 605 33.39 32.84 -50.28
CA SER A 605 33.45 33.68 -49.09
C SER A 605 32.90 32.95 -47.86
N PHE A 606 33.58 33.07 -46.72
CA PHE A 606 33.13 32.47 -45.47
C PHE A 606 31.75 32.99 -45.03
N ASP A 607 31.43 34.25 -45.30
CA ASP A 607 30.12 34.83 -44.96
C ASP A 607 28.94 34.16 -45.66
N TRP A 608 29.19 33.62 -46.86
CA TRP A 608 28.24 32.77 -47.56
C TRP A 608 28.34 31.31 -47.09
N LEU A 609 29.57 30.80 -46.96
CA LEU A 609 29.83 29.40 -46.61
C LEU A 609 29.34 29.03 -45.20
N LYS A 610 29.28 29.97 -44.26
CA LYS A 610 28.79 29.74 -42.90
C LYS A 610 27.28 29.53 -42.80
N GLN A 611 26.50 29.82 -43.85
CA GLN A 611 25.04 29.63 -43.87
C GLN A 611 24.65 28.17 -44.17
N LEU A 612 23.46 27.74 -43.77
CA LEU A 612 22.90 26.45 -44.18
C LEU A 612 22.31 26.58 -45.60
N ARG A 613 22.81 25.78 -46.55
CA ARG A 613 22.47 25.88 -47.97
C ARG A 613 21.98 24.53 -48.49
N TYR A 614 20.98 24.55 -49.36
CA TYR A 614 20.41 23.34 -49.95
C TYR A 614 20.72 23.28 -51.44
N TYR A 615 21.10 22.10 -51.91
CA TYR A 615 21.44 21.84 -53.30
C TYR A 615 20.68 20.62 -53.79
N TRP A 616 20.15 20.69 -55.01
CA TRP A 616 19.84 19.47 -55.74
C TRP A 616 21.11 19.01 -56.47
N ASP A 617 21.73 17.96 -55.96
CA ASP A 617 22.93 17.39 -56.56
C ASP A 617 22.52 16.39 -57.64
N LYS A 618 22.91 16.69 -58.89
CA LYS A 618 22.56 15.89 -60.07
C LYS A 618 23.33 14.59 -60.17
N GLU A 619 24.49 14.47 -59.51
CA GLU A 619 25.32 13.26 -59.58
C GLU A 619 24.72 12.14 -58.73
N ILE A 620 24.24 12.50 -57.53
CA ILE A 620 23.55 11.57 -56.61
C ILE A 620 22.02 11.57 -56.79
N ASP A 621 21.50 12.42 -57.68
CA ASP A 621 20.07 12.70 -57.88
C ASP A 621 19.34 12.91 -56.54
N ASN A 622 19.87 13.80 -55.69
CA ASN A 622 19.39 13.94 -54.33
C ASN A 622 19.54 15.36 -53.77
N CYS A 623 18.73 15.70 -52.77
CA CYS A 623 18.86 16.95 -52.04
C CYS A 623 19.98 16.83 -51.00
N GLN A 624 20.89 17.79 -50.98
CA GLN A 624 22.00 17.85 -50.05
C GLN A 624 22.00 19.19 -49.31
N ALA A 625 21.98 19.14 -47.99
CA ALA A 625 22.21 20.28 -47.12
C ALA A 625 23.72 20.45 -46.88
N ARG A 626 24.26 21.63 -47.14
CA ARG A 626 25.67 21.98 -46.93
C ARG A 626 25.81 23.18 -46.01
N MET A 627 26.74 23.11 -45.08
CA MET A 627 27.09 24.21 -44.18
C MET A 627 28.59 24.17 -43.91
N SER A 628 29.31 25.23 -44.25
CA SER A 628 30.78 25.23 -44.31
C SER A 628 31.31 24.05 -45.16
N SER A 629 32.10 23.15 -44.58
CA SER A 629 32.59 21.91 -45.19
C SER A 629 31.64 20.72 -45.04
N ALA A 630 30.63 20.82 -44.17
CA ALA A 630 29.69 19.73 -43.89
C ALA A 630 28.70 19.59 -45.03
N ALA A 631 28.46 18.35 -45.45
CA ALA A 631 27.50 17.99 -46.47
C ALA A 631 26.70 16.77 -45.98
N TYR A 632 25.39 16.90 -45.93
CA TYR A 632 24.48 15.87 -45.44
C TYR A 632 23.34 15.67 -46.43
N VAL A 633 23.02 14.41 -46.74
CA VAL A 633 21.89 14.08 -47.61
C VAL A 633 20.60 14.33 -46.83
N TYR A 634 19.65 15.01 -47.45
CA TYR A 634 18.36 15.28 -46.82
C TYR A 634 17.67 13.96 -46.43
N GLY A 635 17.18 13.85 -45.20
CA GLY A 635 16.71 12.58 -44.63
C GLY A 635 15.33 12.13 -45.10
N TYR A 636 14.53 13.03 -45.69
CA TYR A 636 13.18 12.77 -46.17
C TYR A 636 12.18 12.23 -45.12
N GLU A 637 12.43 12.32 -43.82
CA GLU A 637 11.39 12.05 -42.81
C GLU A 637 10.21 13.00 -42.99
N TYR A 638 8.98 12.49 -42.97
CA TYR A 638 7.80 13.35 -42.99
C TYR A 638 7.58 13.97 -41.60
N LEU A 639 7.75 15.30 -41.51
CA LEU A 639 7.65 16.06 -40.27
C LEU A 639 6.39 16.95 -40.21
N GLY A 640 5.51 16.81 -41.20
CA GLY A 640 4.25 17.54 -41.29
C GLY A 640 4.41 19.07 -41.35
N ALA A 641 3.33 19.77 -41.00
CA ALA A 641 3.32 21.24 -40.93
C ALA A 641 3.70 21.73 -39.53
N SER A 642 4.98 21.61 -39.19
CA SER A 642 5.51 22.08 -37.90
C SER A 642 6.04 23.52 -37.97
N PRO A 643 5.87 24.31 -36.89
CA PRO A 643 6.43 25.65 -36.81
C PRO A 643 7.96 25.60 -36.80
N ARG A 644 8.56 26.64 -37.38
CA ARG A 644 10.01 26.86 -37.45
C ARG A 644 10.47 27.87 -36.40
N LEU A 645 11.63 27.61 -35.82
CA LEU A 645 12.27 28.53 -34.87
C LEU A 645 12.78 29.77 -35.62
N VAL A 646 12.70 30.94 -35.00
CA VAL A 646 13.32 32.15 -35.54
C VAL A 646 14.84 32.00 -35.43
N ILE A 647 15.52 32.00 -36.58
CA ILE A 647 16.97 31.81 -36.67
C ILE A 647 17.67 33.13 -36.33
N THR A 648 18.53 33.09 -35.32
CA THR A 648 19.37 34.22 -34.91
C THR A 648 20.84 33.92 -35.22
N PRO A 649 21.74 34.93 -35.19
CA PRO A 649 23.18 34.69 -35.36
C PRO A 649 23.78 33.70 -34.35
N LEU A 650 23.17 33.54 -33.17
CA LEU A 650 23.59 32.52 -32.20
C LEU A 650 23.13 31.11 -32.62
N THR A 651 21.93 31.00 -33.17
CA THR A 651 21.37 29.77 -33.72
C THR A 651 22.22 29.28 -34.90
N ASP A 652 22.62 30.17 -35.81
CA ASP A 652 23.52 29.83 -36.94
C ASP A 652 24.87 29.30 -36.49
N LYS A 653 25.46 29.91 -35.44
CA LYS A 653 26.70 29.40 -34.84
C LYS A 653 26.52 28.01 -34.25
N CYS A 654 25.38 27.76 -33.61
CA CYS A 654 25.05 26.43 -33.10
C CYS A 654 24.91 25.42 -34.25
N TYR A 655 24.20 25.78 -35.32
CA TYR A 655 24.05 24.93 -36.51
C TYR A 655 25.40 24.62 -37.14
N LEU A 656 26.29 25.60 -37.26
CA LEU A 656 27.64 25.42 -37.80
C LEU A 656 28.43 24.37 -37.01
N CYS A 657 28.41 24.45 -35.68
CA CYS A 657 29.09 23.49 -34.81
C CYS A 657 28.45 22.09 -34.89
N LEU A 658 27.12 22.01 -34.86
CA LEU A 658 26.38 20.75 -34.91
C LEU A 658 26.56 20.03 -36.26
N MET A 659 26.50 20.76 -37.38
CA MET A 659 26.75 20.22 -38.72
C MET A 659 28.19 19.73 -38.86
N GLY A 660 29.17 20.45 -38.29
CA GLY A 660 30.56 20.02 -38.27
C GLY A 660 30.79 18.76 -37.43
N ALA A 661 30.15 18.65 -36.27
CA ALA A 661 30.20 17.45 -35.44
C ALA A 661 29.54 16.25 -36.16
N LEU A 662 28.39 16.46 -36.79
CA LEU A 662 27.67 15.43 -37.54
C LEU A 662 28.49 14.86 -38.71
N GLN A 663 29.27 15.71 -39.41
CA GLN A 663 30.17 15.25 -40.48
C GLN A 663 31.30 14.34 -39.97
N LEU A 664 31.67 14.46 -38.69
CA LEU A 664 32.73 13.67 -38.05
C LEU A 664 32.19 12.46 -37.27
N ASP A 665 30.89 12.15 -37.41
CA ASP A 665 30.19 11.13 -36.62
C ASP A 665 30.31 11.36 -35.11
N LEU A 666 30.38 12.63 -34.69
CA LEU A 666 30.43 13.06 -33.29
C LEU A 666 29.08 13.64 -32.83
N GLY A 667 28.81 13.50 -31.53
CA GLY A 667 27.67 14.15 -30.88
C GLY A 667 27.94 15.62 -30.57
N GLY A 668 26.90 16.44 -30.67
CA GLY A 668 26.93 17.83 -30.21
C GLY A 668 26.38 17.98 -28.79
N ALA A 669 27.07 18.74 -27.94
CA ALA A 669 26.62 19.05 -26.58
C ALA A 669 26.40 20.57 -26.39
N PRO A 670 25.24 21.12 -26.80
CA PRO A 670 24.90 22.52 -26.53
C PRO A 670 24.82 22.76 -25.02
N ALA A 671 25.67 23.65 -24.48
CA ALA A 671 25.71 23.99 -23.07
C ALA A 671 25.18 25.40 -22.82
N GLY A 672 24.44 25.58 -21.72
CA GLY A 672 23.90 26.88 -21.31
C GLY A 672 22.76 26.78 -20.28
N PRO A 673 22.31 27.91 -19.70
CA PRO A 673 21.25 27.94 -18.67
C PRO A 673 19.92 27.30 -19.12
N ALA A 674 19.07 26.93 -18.16
CA ALA A 674 17.73 26.42 -18.45
C ALA A 674 16.90 27.45 -19.26
N GLY A 675 16.05 26.96 -20.17
CA GLY A 675 15.15 27.83 -20.97
C GLY A 675 15.81 28.61 -22.12
N THR A 676 17.11 28.44 -22.38
CA THR A 676 17.84 29.18 -23.44
C THR A 676 17.68 28.60 -24.86
N GLY A 677 16.69 27.74 -25.11
CA GLY A 677 16.40 27.23 -26.45
C GLY A 677 17.35 26.15 -26.98
N LYS A 678 18.17 25.50 -26.12
CA LYS A 678 19.14 24.46 -26.52
C LYS A 678 18.48 23.28 -27.26
N THR A 679 17.46 22.71 -26.64
CA THR A 679 16.69 21.59 -27.20
C THR A 679 15.95 22.02 -28.47
N GLU A 680 15.33 23.20 -28.46
CA GLU A 680 14.57 23.71 -29.61
C GLU A 680 15.48 24.03 -30.81
N THR A 681 16.70 24.52 -30.59
CA THR A 681 17.71 24.71 -31.64
C THR A 681 18.09 23.37 -32.27
N THR A 682 18.30 22.33 -31.45
CA THR A 682 18.65 20.99 -31.96
C THR A 682 17.49 20.38 -32.75
N LYS A 683 16.24 20.51 -32.25
CA LYS A 683 15.04 20.09 -32.96
C LYS A 683 14.88 20.80 -34.30
N ASP A 684 15.10 22.11 -34.36
CA ASP A 684 14.93 22.87 -35.60
C ASP A 684 16.01 22.53 -36.64
N LEU A 685 17.24 22.21 -36.23
CA LEU A 685 18.27 21.66 -37.13
C LEU A 685 17.86 20.29 -37.67
N ALA A 686 17.40 19.37 -36.81
CA ALA A 686 16.92 18.05 -37.25
C ALA A 686 15.76 18.18 -38.25
N LYS A 687 14.81 19.10 -38.01
CA LYS A 687 13.74 19.42 -38.95
C LYS A 687 14.26 19.99 -40.27
N SER A 688 15.37 20.73 -40.25
CA SER A 688 16.00 21.32 -41.43
C SER A 688 16.67 20.25 -42.29
N LEU A 689 17.20 19.20 -41.67
CA LEU A 689 17.78 18.04 -42.34
C LEU A 689 16.74 16.94 -42.68
N ALA A 690 15.47 17.10 -42.27
CA ALA A 690 14.42 16.08 -42.35
C ALA A 690 14.78 14.75 -41.69
N ILE A 691 15.23 14.84 -40.44
CA ILE A 691 15.52 13.71 -39.57
C ILE A 691 14.56 13.75 -38.39
N GLN A 692 14.04 12.59 -37.98
CA GLN A 692 13.23 12.45 -36.77
C GLN A 692 14.07 12.82 -35.53
N CYS A 693 13.60 13.78 -34.73
CA CYS A 693 14.26 14.19 -33.50
C CYS A 693 13.50 13.64 -32.29
N VAL A 694 14.09 12.65 -31.61
CA VAL A 694 13.53 12.08 -30.38
C VAL A 694 14.20 12.72 -29.17
N VAL A 695 13.41 13.24 -28.25
CA VAL A 695 13.90 13.89 -27.04
C VAL A 695 13.65 13.00 -25.84
N PHE A 696 14.74 12.59 -25.19
CA PHE A 696 14.71 11.83 -23.95
C PHE A 696 15.01 12.73 -22.75
N ASN A 697 14.11 12.72 -21.78
CA ASN A 697 14.32 13.40 -20.50
C ASN A 697 14.94 12.38 -19.53
N CYS A 698 16.24 12.50 -19.30
CA CYS A 698 16.94 11.61 -18.40
C CYS A 698 16.61 11.94 -16.93
N SER A 699 16.03 10.99 -16.19
CA SER A 699 15.79 11.06 -14.74
C SER A 699 16.48 9.92 -14.01
N GLU A 700 16.58 10.00 -12.68
CA GLU A 700 17.20 8.95 -11.85
C GLU A 700 16.49 7.59 -11.95
N GLY A 701 15.26 7.54 -12.44
CA GLY A 701 14.48 6.31 -12.63
C GLY A 701 14.73 5.57 -13.94
N LEU A 702 15.64 6.05 -14.80
CA LEU A 702 16.07 5.32 -15.99
C LEU A 702 17.15 4.31 -15.64
N ASP A 703 16.98 3.09 -16.14
CA ASP A 703 18.02 2.07 -16.12
C ASP A 703 18.93 2.19 -17.35
N TYR A 704 19.96 1.34 -17.38
CA TYR A 704 20.92 1.29 -18.49
C TYR A 704 20.34 0.68 -19.76
N LYS A 705 19.26 -0.11 -19.63
CA LYS A 705 18.52 -0.72 -20.74
C LYS A 705 17.52 0.26 -21.33
#